data_AF-A0A6I8U092-F1
#
_entry.id   AF-A0A6I8U092-F1
#
_cell.length_a   1.000
_cell.length_b   1.000
_cell.length_c   1.000
_cell.angle_alpha   90.00
_cell.angle_beta   90.00
_cell.angle_gamma   90.00
#
_symmetry.space_group_name_H-M   'P 1'
#
loop_
_entity.id
_entity.type
_entity.pdbx_description
1 polymer ?
#
loop_
_entity_poly.entity_id
_entity_poly.type
_entity_poly.pdbx_seq_one_letter_code
_entity_poly.pdbx_strand_id
1 'polypeptide(L)'
;MMTVRDNPPKFYRAIHFPYGERNNSKPSGSVSKQPANPTLKQCKKLTNSTKDQYIKLRNPDAGGLPYSAKLRCGDTYWKLHGDGCLVTIGSDYVAQVSIEHIPELDDMSDFKASKELLLANLKIDNVLFDRLVKQTTDTVGTIKSVLHDLAIGCAADPNSAKCLLELWRIADEYNFKISIKFSDEINSNEIIQHTQLKAVITQYAKQTHKLEERSLVERGKSWIQGLMKKNFFGESLTTVIKNHKTIIMEMCTSYLKQNIAKLEPHRCLLLTKNDVKLFSDLECALSESEFKEALPTIEMNFFKSFMEIKPKDYCQSLPLVNTVYFHVCKSMLEMANRVEAELSIKKILTFENMWKITPLQENANVASLFAKCFIKQLQMLVKMANHFEPGKITVKGEFFYECQIKIFNVSRLVHEDLRIWLCLVDATMMHMFQGNTQRIEVYSAVLEVFHSYVSSNASRHESQESVRMVAHNTLEFVAQIEQTGLGNSAMDMEILRKQISFIGPEFLSVKMSLSWYRDLLDVFKNYWERFNEALPKLTRKLEGNHLKLEVDEIKNLLSNIVSQVLNKDVSPEEVIKFFRAYNDLFTDMEDMPFVWYVRIQTRCRKNKLLQSEIIKSVENAYSNTDNECYQVQGGQNDRFVATYGNDEVPDHYQVEVVKTLLNNIEKIGRKQTWANESKLSATDQLIATVLLINAVRSSLLYLKEQPDYVDFEKYYEESVKPFSSVINDSTSLEDFTKRVELIKESFWYIRNQNSIGIDKAVELFKQHNVVFNEEL
;
A
#
# COMPACT_ATOMS: atom_id res chain seq x y z
N MET A 1 -7.30 -68.32 31.90
CA MET A 1 -6.83 -67.73 33.17
C MET A 1 -7.80 -66.61 33.51
N MET A 2 -8.89 -66.79 34.30
CA MET A 2 -8.93 -66.99 35.76
C MET A 2 -7.81 -66.20 36.47
N THR A 3 -8.04 -65.20 37.33
CA THR A 3 -9.04 -65.09 38.41
C THR A 3 -9.42 -63.64 38.79
N VAL A 4 -10.64 -63.51 39.29
CA VAL A 4 -11.28 -62.40 40.05
C VAL A 4 -10.64 -62.19 41.44
N ARG A 5 -10.63 -60.96 41.98
CA ARG A 5 -11.04 -60.64 43.38
C ARG A 5 -11.09 -59.13 43.69
N ASP A 6 -12.22 -58.74 44.27
CA ASP A 6 -12.54 -57.47 44.93
C ASP A 6 -11.67 -57.17 46.15
N ASN A 7 -11.32 -55.89 46.36
CA ASN A 7 -11.74 -55.08 47.53
C ASN A 7 -11.05 -53.70 47.59
N PRO A 8 -11.72 -52.67 48.14
CA PRO A 8 -11.29 -51.27 48.15
C PRO A 8 -10.26 -50.95 49.26
N PRO A 9 -9.46 -49.87 49.12
CA PRO A 9 -8.50 -49.50 50.15
C PRO A 9 -9.15 -48.82 51.36
N LYS A 10 -8.69 -49.27 52.52
CA LYS A 10 -9.07 -48.90 53.88
C LYS A 10 -8.52 -47.52 54.25
N PHE A 11 -9.34 -46.71 54.93
CA PHE A 11 -8.93 -45.51 55.64
C PHE A 11 -7.90 -45.84 56.74
N TYR A 12 -6.74 -45.17 56.73
CA TYR A 12 -5.76 -45.24 57.80
C TYR A 12 -5.95 -44.13 58.83
N ARG A 13 -5.90 -44.57 60.10
CA ARG A 13 -5.95 -43.79 61.34
C ARG A 13 -4.74 -42.88 61.51
N ALA A 14 -5.00 -41.82 62.29
CA ALA A 14 -4.06 -40.83 62.81
C ALA A 14 -2.79 -41.42 63.43
N ILE A 15 -1.66 -40.74 63.16
CA ILE A 15 -0.36 -40.96 63.79
C ILE A 15 -0.16 -39.88 64.86
N HIS A 16 0.13 -40.37 66.06
CA HIS A 16 0.67 -39.68 67.23
C HIS A 16 1.96 -38.90 66.93
N PHE A 17 2.21 -37.83 67.70
CA PHE A 17 3.56 -37.59 68.23
C PHE A 17 3.54 -37.16 69.71
N PRO A 18 4.56 -37.51 70.51
CA PRO A 18 4.47 -37.55 71.98
C PRO A 18 5.59 -36.75 72.74
N TYR A 19 5.48 -36.78 74.08
CA TYR A 19 6.48 -36.53 75.15
C TYR A 19 7.09 -35.11 75.32
N GLY A 20 7.31 -34.58 76.54
CA GLY A 20 7.22 -35.17 77.88
C GLY A 20 7.52 -34.19 79.05
N GLU A 21 6.90 -34.52 80.20
CA GLU A 21 7.40 -34.54 81.59
C GLU A 21 7.91 -33.27 82.33
N ARG A 22 7.27 -32.98 83.49
CA ARG A 22 7.84 -33.29 84.83
C ARG A 22 6.83 -33.13 85.99
N ASN A 23 7.05 -33.95 87.02
CA ASN A 23 6.25 -34.23 88.21
C ASN A 23 6.21 -33.11 89.27
N ASN A 24 5.13 -33.01 90.07
CA ASN A 24 5.08 -33.53 91.46
C ASN A 24 3.81 -33.12 92.26
N SER A 25 3.41 -34.05 93.14
CA SER A 25 2.65 -33.92 94.41
C SER A 25 1.17 -33.48 94.44
N LYS A 26 0.34 -34.45 94.88
CA LYS A 26 -1.04 -34.40 95.44
C LYS A 26 -1.12 -33.64 96.79
N PRO A 27 -2.31 -33.45 97.42
CA PRO A 27 -3.70 -33.37 96.91
C PRO A 27 -4.53 -32.22 97.56
N SER A 28 -5.81 -32.17 97.19
CA SER A 28 -6.96 -31.53 97.88
C SER A 28 -7.42 -30.18 97.32
N GLY A 29 -8.73 -30.10 97.05
CA GLY A 29 -9.40 -28.85 96.67
C GLY A 29 -10.41 -29.04 95.54
N SER A 30 -11.64 -29.40 95.91
CA SER A 30 -12.92 -29.10 95.24
C SER A 30 -12.94 -29.01 93.70
N VAL A 31 -13.51 -30.06 93.09
CA VAL A 31 -14.08 -29.99 91.73
C VAL A 31 -15.17 -28.92 91.72
N SER A 32 -14.86 -27.74 91.17
CA SER A 32 -15.89 -26.80 90.75
C SER A 32 -16.62 -27.43 89.56
N LYS A 33 -17.84 -27.92 89.78
CA LYS A 33 -18.79 -28.25 88.72
C LYS A 33 -18.93 -27.02 87.82
N GLN A 34 -18.40 -27.08 86.60
CA GLN A 34 -18.83 -26.14 85.56
C GLN A 34 -20.36 -26.29 85.41
N PRO A 35 -21.13 -25.20 85.34
CA PRO A 35 -22.55 -25.29 85.10
C PRO A 35 -22.77 -25.96 83.74
N ALA A 36 -23.58 -27.03 83.70
CA ALA A 36 -24.02 -27.63 82.46
C ALA A 36 -24.72 -26.55 81.62
N ASN A 37 -24.20 -26.27 80.43
CA ASN A 37 -24.82 -25.30 79.55
C ASN A 37 -26.26 -25.74 79.25
N PRO A 38 -27.26 -24.85 79.36
CA PRO A 38 -28.66 -25.21 79.13
C PRO A 38 -28.86 -25.69 77.69
N THR A 39 -29.67 -26.75 77.51
CA THR A 39 -29.98 -27.31 76.19
C THR A 39 -30.92 -26.39 75.40
N LEU A 40 -30.97 -26.52 74.06
CA LEU A 40 -31.83 -25.71 73.20
C LEU A 40 -33.31 -25.75 73.65
N LYS A 41 -33.79 -26.90 74.12
CA LYS A 41 -35.14 -27.09 74.65
C LYS A 41 -35.40 -26.28 75.93
N GLN A 42 -34.39 -26.14 76.78
CA GLN A 42 -34.44 -25.42 78.05
C GLN A 42 -34.34 -23.90 77.85
N CYS A 43 -33.40 -23.42 77.03
CA CYS A 43 -33.17 -21.99 76.84
C CYS A 43 -33.99 -21.38 75.67
N LYS A 44 -34.66 -22.22 74.87
CA LYS A 44 -35.39 -21.88 73.63
C LYS A 44 -34.56 -21.21 72.53
N LYS A 45 -33.37 -20.72 72.84
CA LYS A 45 -32.43 -20.07 71.93
C LYS A 45 -30.99 -20.37 72.34
N LEU A 46 -30.30 -21.16 71.53
CA LEU A 46 -28.88 -21.44 71.67
C LEU A 46 -28.08 -20.39 70.89
N THR A 47 -27.00 -19.84 71.46
CA THR A 47 -26.13 -18.84 70.82
C THR A 47 -24.67 -19.25 70.87
N ASN A 48 -23.85 -18.76 69.93
CA ASN A 48 -22.40 -18.88 70.04
C ASN A 48 -21.81 -17.92 71.09
N SER A 49 -20.51 -18.05 71.35
CA SER A 49 -19.78 -17.22 72.34
C SER A 49 -19.88 -15.72 72.10
N THR A 50 -19.95 -15.28 70.85
CA THR A 50 -20.07 -13.87 70.44
C THR A 50 -21.52 -13.39 70.25
N LYS A 51 -22.51 -14.27 70.46
CA LYS A 51 -23.98 -14.02 70.35
C LYS A 51 -24.48 -13.49 68.99
N ASP A 52 -23.64 -13.46 67.97
CA ASP A 52 -23.96 -13.02 66.61
C ASP A 52 -24.65 -14.11 65.78
N GLN A 53 -24.54 -15.38 66.21
CA GLN A 53 -25.24 -16.55 65.66
C GLN A 53 -26.18 -17.18 66.69
N TYR A 54 -27.30 -17.73 66.22
CA TYR A 54 -28.28 -18.39 67.08
C TYR A 54 -29.08 -19.49 66.37
N ILE A 55 -29.63 -20.41 67.15
CA ILE A 55 -30.66 -21.38 66.77
C ILE A 55 -31.78 -21.24 67.79
N LYS A 56 -33.02 -21.08 67.35
CA LYS A 56 -34.22 -20.89 68.17
C LYS A 56 -35.22 -21.99 67.87
N LEU A 57 -35.67 -22.67 68.92
CA LEU A 57 -36.76 -23.63 68.84
C LEU A 57 -38.09 -22.87 68.77
N ARG A 58 -38.93 -23.18 67.77
CA ARG A 58 -40.25 -22.56 67.57
C ARG A 58 -41.35 -23.41 68.21
N ASN A 59 -42.50 -22.79 68.46
CA ASN A 59 -43.66 -23.50 69.00
C ASN A 59 -44.23 -24.42 67.90
N PRO A 60 -44.47 -25.72 68.17
CA PRO A 60 -45.06 -26.63 67.19
C PRO A 60 -46.38 -26.13 66.58
N ASP A 61 -47.17 -25.36 67.34
CA ASP A 61 -48.48 -24.86 66.91
C ASP A 61 -48.40 -23.63 65.98
N ALA A 62 -47.22 -23.03 65.79
CA ALA A 62 -47.04 -21.76 65.08
C ALA A 62 -46.98 -21.88 63.55
N GLY A 63 -47.07 -23.09 62.99
CA GLY A 63 -46.90 -23.35 61.56
C GLY A 63 -45.48 -23.06 61.03
N GLY A 64 -45.13 -23.68 59.91
CA GLY A 64 -43.82 -23.54 59.27
C GLY A 64 -42.71 -24.42 59.90
N LEU A 65 -41.46 -23.94 59.92
CA LEU A 65 -40.32 -24.76 60.35
C LEU A 65 -40.21 -24.87 61.88
N PRO A 66 -39.78 -26.02 62.42
CA PRO A 66 -39.56 -26.21 63.86
C PRO A 66 -38.44 -25.32 64.43
N TYR A 67 -37.56 -24.81 63.59
CA TYR A 67 -36.41 -23.98 63.99
C TYR A 67 -36.36 -22.66 63.22
N SER A 68 -35.87 -21.61 63.87
CA SER A 68 -35.35 -20.41 63.21
C SER A 68 -33.91 -20.15 63.64
N ALA A 69 -33.07 -19.66 62.74
CA ALA A 69 -31.63 -19.59 63.01
C ALA A 69 -30.97 -18.41 62.30
N LYS A 70 -29.86 -17.95 62.83
CA LYS A 70 -28.89 -17.09 62.16
C LYS A 70 -27.52 -17.75 62.29
N LEU A 71 -26.98 -18.25 61.19
CA LEU A 71 -25.77 -19.05 61.16
C LEU A 71 -24.73 -18.37 60.27
N ARG A 72 -23.46 -18.42 60.65
CA ARG A 72 -22.36 -18.00 59.78
C ARG A 72 -21.84 -19.21 59.01
N CYS A 73 -22.02 -19.26 57.70
CA CYS A 73 -21.50 -20.32 56.84
C CYS A 73 -20.44 -19.71 55.91
N GLY A 74 -19.17 -20.09 56.11
CA GLY A 74 -18.03 -19.37 55.52
C GLY A 74 -18.02 -17.89 55.94
N ASP A 75 -17.99 -16.99 54.96
CA ASP A 75 -18.03 -15.55 55.16
C ASP A 75 -19.44 -14.93 55.11
N THR A 76 -20.49 -15.76 55.04
CA THR A 76 -21.87 -15.29 54.87
C THR A 76 -22.76 -15.63 56.06
N TYR A 77 -23.78 -14.80 56.33
CA TYR A 77 -24.81 -15.09 57.33
C TYR A 77 -26.09 -15.61 56.68
N TRP A 78 -26.46 -16.83 57.05
CA TRP A 78 -27.67 -17.51 56.65
C TRP A 78 -28.74 -17.31 57.72
N LYS A 79 -29.91 -16.82 57.32
CA LYS A 79 -31.06 -16.64 58.21
C LYS A 79 -32.14 -17.64 57.81
N LEU A 80 -32.48 -18.54 58.73
CA LEU A 80 -33.59 -19.48 58.61
C LEU A 80 -34.84 -18.85 59.24
N HIS A 81 -35.82 -18.55 58.40
CA HIS A 81 -37.08 -17.93 58.78
C HIS A 81 -38.14 -19.01 58.96
N GLY A 82 -38.56 -19.20 60.20
CA GLY A 82 -39.48 -20.27 60.54
C GLY A 82 -40.88 -20.10 59.94
N ASP A 83 -41.45 -18.90 60.04
CA ASP A 83 -42.83 -18.63 59.58
C ASP A 83 -42.96 -18.74 58.05
N GLY A 84 -41.94 -18.31 57.32
CA GLY A 84 -41.95 -18.30 55.85
C GLY A 84 -41.43 -19.59 55.20
N CYS A 85 -40.89 -20.53 55.98
CA CYS A 85 -40.15 -21.68 55.45
C CYS A 85 -39.04 -21.27 54.47
N LEU A 86 -38.31 -20.20 54.80
CA LEU A 86 -37.28 -19.63 53.93
C LEU A 86 -35.90 -19.66 54.58
N VAL A 87 -34.88 -19.76 53.74
CA VAL A 87 -33.51 -19.38 54.07
C VAL A 87 -33.12 -18.15 53.24
N THR A 88 -32.49 -17.16 53.89
CA THR A 88 -31.97 -15.98 53.20
C THR A 88 -30.51 -15.72 53.53
N ILE A 89 -29.77 -15.20 52.54
CA ILE A 89 -28.43 -14.64 52.71
C ILE A 89 -28.50 -13.16 52.30
N GLY A 90 -28.61 -12.27 53.30
CA GLY A 90 -28.90 -10.86 53.03
C GLY A 90 -30.18 -10.67 52.23
N SER A 91 -30.15 -9.75 51.25
CA SER A 91 -31.18 -9.55 50.23
C SER A 91 -30.91 -10.30 48.91
N ASP A 92 -29.77 -10.99 48.82
CA ASP A 92 -29.20 -11.44 47.55
C ASP A 92 -29.51 -12.92 47.24
N TYR A 93 -30.03 -13.67 48.22
CA TYR A 93 -30.44 -15.06 48.06
C TYR A 93 -31.67 -15.37 48.92
N VAL A 94 -32.68 -16.00 48.31
CA VAL A 94 -33.91 -16.46 48.97
C VAL A 94 -34.26 -17.83 48.43
N ALA A 95 -34.34 -18.82 49.31
CA ALA A 95 -34.78 -20.16 48.96
C ALA A 95 -35.83 -20.67 49.95
N GLN A 96 -36.80 -21.41 49.43
CA GLN A 96 -37.76 -22.19 50.19
C GLN A 96 -37.09 -23.46 50.70
N VAL A 97 -37.28 -23.75 51.98
CA VAL A 97 -36.63 -24.86 52.66
C VAL A 97 -37.62 -25.63 53.52
N SER A 98 -37.33 -26.91 53.72
CA SER A 98 -38.01 -27.79 54.65
C SER A 98 -37.01 -28.39 55.63
N ILE A 99 -37.48 -28.60 56.86
CA ILE A 99 -36.74 -29.32 57.88
C ILE A 99 -37.74 -30.02 58.78
N GLU A 100 -37.55 -31.31 58.97
CA GLU A 100 -38.32 -32.08 59.95
C GLU A 100 -37.86 -31.72 61.37
N HIS A 101 -38.69 -31.99 62.36
CA HIS A 101 -38.27 -31.80 63.75
C HIS A 101 -37.13 -32.76 64.09
N ILE A 102 -36.09 -32.28 64.78
CA ILE A 102 -34.86 -33.03 65.08
C ILE A 102 -34.75 -33.14 66.61
N PRO A 103 -35.27 -34.22 67.22
CA PRO A 103 -35.25 -34.38 68.67
C PRO A 103 -33.85 -34.28 69.27
N GLU A 104 -32.83 -34.76 68.56
CA GLU A 104 -31.43 -34.69 68.99
C GLU A 104 -30.92 -33.24 69.06
N LEU A 105 -31.44 -32.33 68.22
CA LEU A 105 -31.04 -30.93 68.22
C LEU A 105 -31.58 -30.17 69.44
N ASP A 106 -32.77 -30.56 69.92
CA ASP A 106 -33.43 -29.95 71.07
C ASP A 106 -32.66 -30.19 72.37
N ASP A 107 -32.03 -31.35 72.51
CA ASP A 107 -31.29 -31.77 73.71
C ASP A 107 -29.81 -31.35 73.70
N MET A 108 -29.37 -30.63 72.66
CA MET A 108 -27.98 -30.19 72.51
C MET A 108 -27.70 -28.87 73.24
N SER A 109 -26.53 -28.79 73.88
CA SER A 109 -26.02 -27.59 74.56
C SER A 109 -24.84 -26.94 73.85
N ASP A 110 -24.18 -27.63 72.91
CA ASP A 110 -23.05 -27.09 72.13
C ASP A 110 -23.52 -26.47 70.80
N PHE A 111 -23.27 -25.17 70.64
CA PHE A 111 -23.73 -24.44 69.47
C PHE A 111 -23.12 -24.94 68.15
N LYS A 112 -21.85 -25.35 68.18
CA LYS A 112 -21.15 -25.78 66.95
C LYS A 112 -21.74 -27.09 66.43
N ALA A 113 -21.89 -28.08 67.30
CA ALA A 113 -22.49 -29.36 66.95
C ALA A 113 -23.98 -29.21 66.61
N SER A 114 -24.73 -28.34 67.30
CA SER A 114 -26.13 -28.03 66.94
C SER A 114 -26.26 -27.42 65.55
N LYS A 115 -25.36 -26.50 65.20
CA LYS A 115 -25.31 -25.89 63.86
C LYS A 115 -25.01 -26.93 62.78
N GLU A 116 -24.05 -27.82 63.00
CA GLU A 116 -23.71 -28.89 62.06
C GLU A 116 -24.89 -29.84 61.84
N LEU A 117 -25.57 -30.24 62.93
CA LEU A 117 -26.74 -31.12 62.87
C LEU A 117 -27.94 -30.45 62.17
N LEU A 118 -28.20 -29.18 62.46
CA LEU A 118 -29.27 -28.40 61.80
C LEU A 118 -29.02 -28.28 60.29
N LEU A 119 -27.79 -27.94 59.89
CA LEU A 119 -27.42 -27.83 58.48
C LEU A 119 -27.47 -29.17 57.75
N ALA A 120 -27.13 -30.28 58.42
CA ALA A 120 -27.17 -31.61 57.82
C ALA A 120 -28.60 -32.08 57.48
N ASN A 121 -29.62 -31.55 58.16
CA ASN A 121 -31.02 -31.94 58.01
C ASN A 121 -31.86 -30.91 57.23
N LEU A 122 -31.32 -29.72 56.97
CA LEU A 122 -31.99 -28.68 56.19
C LEU A 122 -32.06 -29.07 54.71
N LYS A 123 -33.28 -29.12 54.14
CA LYS A 123 -33.51 -29.40 52.72
C LYS A 123 -33.95 -28.12 52.01
N ILE A 124 -33.29 -27.78 50.90
CA ILE A 124 -33.72 -26.67 50.03
C ILE A 124 -34.70 -27.21 49.00
N ASP A 125 -35.95 -26.77 49.02
CA ASP A 125 -37.01 -27.25 48.14
C ASP A 125 -37.03 -26.51 46.81
N ASN A 126 -36.96 -25.18 46.84
CA ASN A 126 -36.95 -24.33 45.66
C ASN A 126 -36.15 -23.04 45.90
N VAL A 127 -35.40 -22.56 44.90
CA VAL A 127 -34.70 -21.26 44.98
C VAL A 127 -35.58 -20.20 44.33
N LEU A 128 -36.01 -19.22 45.13
CA LEU A 128 -36.94 -18.17 44.68
C LEU A 128 -36.19 -16.97 44.07
N PHE A 129 -35.01 -16.65 44.59
CA PHE A 129 -34.18 -15.57 44.07
C PHE A 129 -32.71 -15.82 44.36
N ASP A 130 -31.85 -15.59 43.36
CA ASP A 130 -30.41 -15.72 43.49
C ASP A 130 -29.68 -14.68 42.62
N ARG A 131 -29.31 -13.57 43.26
CA ARG A 131 -28.58 -12.49 42.59
C ARG A 131 -27.21 -12.94 42.11
N LEU A 132 -26.53 -13.82 42.84
CA LEU A 132 -25.19 -14.28 42.48
C LEU A 132 -25.22 -15.15 41.22
N VAL A 133 -26.21 -16.04 41.09
CA VAL A 133 -26.41 -16.83 39.86
C VAL A 133 -26.76 -15.93 38.67
N LYS A 134 -27.64 -14.93 38.86
CA LYS A 134 -27.95 -13.94 37.82
C LYS A 134 -26.69 -13.19 37.38
N GLN A 135 -25.95 -12.62 38.32
CA GLN A 135 -24.70 -11.89 38.04
C GLN A 135 -23.65 -12.77 37.35
N THR A 136 -23.55 -14.04 37.73
CA THR A 136 -22.64 -15.01 37.10
C THR A 136 -23.06 -15.28 35.66
N THR A 137 -24.37 -15.41 35.40
CA THR A 137 -24.92 -15.60 34.05
C THR A 137 -24.68 -14.37 33.17
N ASP A 138 -24.90 -13.17 33.72
CA ASP A 138 -24.61 -11.91 33.01
C ASP A 138 -23.12 -11.80 32.66
N THR A 139 -22.24 -12.18 33.61
CA THR A 139 -20.79 -12.21 33.40
C THR A 139 -20.40 -13.22 32.31
N VAL A 140 -21.02 -14.39 32.25
CA VAL A 140 -20.86 -15.35 31.14
C VAL A 140 -21.25 -14.72 29.80
N GLY A 141 -22.36 -13.97 29.75
CA GLY A 141 -22.78 -13.21 28.57
C GLY A 141 -21.71 -12.20 28.13
N THR A 142 -21.13 -11.46 29.07
CA THR A 142 -20.03 -10.52 28.79
C THR A 142 -18.78 -11.23 28.27
N ILE A 143 -18.37 -12.36 28.87
CA ILE A 143 -17.23 -13.16 28.37
C ILE A 143 -17.47 -13.57 26.92
N LYS A 144 -18.66 -14.08 26.59
CA LYS A 144 -19.01 -14.48 25.22
C LYS A 144 -18.93 -13.31 24.24
N SER A 145 -19.44 -12.13 24.63
CA SER A 145 -19.36 -10.93 23.80
C SER A 145 -17.91 -10.52 23.55
N VAL A 146 -17.08 -10.45 24.59
CA VAL A 146 -15.67 -10.04 24.46
C VAL A 146 -14.88 -11.04 23.60
N LEU A 147 -15.13 -12.34 23.76
CA LEU A 147 -14.52 -13.36 22.90
C LEU A 147 -14.97 -13.21 21.44
N HIS A 148 -16.23 -12.85 21.21
CA HIS A 148 -16.75 -12.59 19.87
C HIS A 148 -16.11 -11.34 19.24
N ASP A 149 -15.95 -10.26 20.00
CA ASP A 149 -15.30 -9.02 19.53
C ASP A 149 -13.84 -9.28 19.15
N LEU A 150 -13.10 -10.02 20.00
CA LEU A 150 -11.75 -10.49 19.70
C LEU A 150 -11.72 -11.36 18.42
N ALA A 151 -12.75 -12.17 18.19
CA ALA A 151 -12.87 -12.99 16.99
C ALA A 151 -13.06 -12.16 15.71
N ILE A 152 -13.86 -11.09 15.77
CA ILE A 152 -14.07 -10.20 14.62
C ILE A 152 -12.75 -9.53 14.21
N GLY A 153 -11.93 -9.15 15.20
CA GLY A 153 -10.63 -8.52 14.98
C GLY A 153 -9.49 -9.47 14.59
N CYS A 154 -9.52 -10.74 15.01
CA CYS A 154 -8.35 -11.64 14.91
C CYS A 154 -7.87 -11.95 13.48
N ALA A 155 -8.75 -11.87 12.49
CA ALA A 155 -8.38 -12.11 11.10
C ALA A 155 -7.58 -10.95 10.49
N ALA A 156 -7.73 -9.73 11.02
CA ALA A 156 -7.08 -8.52 10.52
C ALA A 156 -6.00 -7.96 11.45
N ASP A 157 -6.11 -8.17 12.77
CA ASP A 157 -5.17 -7.70 13.78
C ASP A 157 -4.33 -8.87 14.35
N PRO A 158 -3.01 -8.91 14.06
CA PRO A 158 -2.11 -9.91 14.62
C PRO A 158 -2.09 -9.94 16.15
N ASN A 159 -2.36 -8.83 16.85
CA ASN A 159 -2.38 -8.80 18.31
C ASN A 159 -3.59 -9.53 18.88
N SER A 160 -4.75 -9.35 18.25
CA SER A 160 -5.97 -10.11 18.56
C SER A 160 -5.76 -11.62 18.32
N ALA A 161 -5.07 -12.02 17.24
CA ALA A 161 -4.71 -13.41 16.99
C ALA A 161 -3.76 -13.97 18.07
N LYS A 162 -2.70 -13.23 18.43
CA LYS A 162 -1.77 -13.57 19.52
C LYS A 162 -2.50 -13.74 20.86
N CYS A 163 -3.42 -12.83 21.16
CA CYS A 163 -4.24 -12.88 22.37
C CYS A 163 -5.09 -14.15 22.44
N LEU A 164 -5.79 -14.51 21.36
CA LEU A 164 -6.62 -15.72 21.31
C LEU A 164 -5.79 -17.02 21.34
N LEU A 165 -4.62 -17.03 20.70
CA LEU A 165 -3.69 -18.17 20.74
C LEU A 165 -3.18 -18.42 22.16
N GLU A 166 -2.75 -17.36 22.85
CA GLU A 166 -2.26 -17.47 24.22
C GLU A 166 -3.39 -17.81 25.19
N LEU A 167 -4.59 -17.26 24.96
CA LEU A 167 -5.78 -17.62 25.72
C LEU A 167 -6.14 -19.09 25.54
N TRP A 168 -6.05 -19.64 24.32
CA TRP A 168 -6.25 -21.07 24.06
C TRP A 168 -5.21 -21.93 24.77
N ARG A 169 -3.93 -21.54 24.72
CA ARG A 169 -2.84 -22.27 25.39
C ARG A 169 -3.09 -22.39 26.90
N ILE A 170 -3.40 -21.26 27.56
CA ILE A 170 -3.71 -21.23 28.99
C ILE A 170 -5.01 -21.99 29.27
N ALA A 171 -6.04 -21.83 28.43
CA ALA A 171 -7.29 -22.57 28.60
C ALA A 171 -7.09 -24.08 28.57
N ASP A 172 -6.32 -24.58 27.61
CA ASP A 172 -6.01 -26.01 27.45
C ASP A 172 -5.25 -26.56 28.67
N GLU A 173 -4.24 -25.82 29.15
CA GLU A 173 -3.46 -26.17 30.36
C GLU A 173 -4.36 -26.35 31.61
N TYR A 174 -5.40 -25.53 31.73
CA TYR A 174 -6.37 -25.58 32.83
C TYR A 174 -7.64 -26.38 32.49
N ASN A 175 -7.63 -27.20 31.43
CA ASN A 175 -8.79 -27.99 30.95
C ASN A 175 -10.07 -27.14 30.78
N PHE A 176 -9.90 -25.91 30.31
CA PHE A 176 -10.93 -24.90 30.08
C PHE A 176 -11.73 -24.48 31.33
N LYS A 177 -11.27 -24.84 32.54
CA LYS A 177 -11.91 -24.45 33.80
C LYS A 177 -11.40 -23.08 34.27
N ILE A 178 -12.28 -22.08 34.29
CA ILE A 178 -11.97 -20.75 34.84
C ILE A 178 -11.96 -20.82 36.38
N SER A 179 -10.77 -20.99 36.94
CA SER A 179 -10.48 -20.97 38.38
C SER A 179 -9.77 -19.67 38.79
N ILE A 180 -9.58 -19.46 40.09
CA ILE A 180 -8.76 -18.34 40.59
C ILE A 180 -7.34 -18.42 40.02
N LYS A 181 -6.71 -19.60 40.03
CA LYS A 181 -5.36 -19.80 39.47
C LYS A 181 -5.28 -19.47 37.98
N PHE A 182 -6.28 -19.93 37.21
CA PHE A 182 -6.40 -19.59 35.79
C PHE A 182 -6.52 -18.06 35.58
N SER A 183 -7.29 -17.39 36.42
CA SER A 183 -7.42 -15.93 36.37
C SER A 183 -6.12 -15.23 36.71
N ASP A 184 -5.36 -15.72 37.69
CA ASP A 184 -4.06 -15.15 38.08
C ASP A 184 -3.05 -15.28 36.95
N GLU A 185 -2.99 -16.45 36.30
CA GLU A 185 -2.15 -16.72 35.13
C GLU A 185 -2.47 -15.75 33.98
N ILE A 186 -3.74 -15.62 33.61
CA ILE A 186 -4.18 -14.67 32.59
C ILE A 186 -3.77 -13.25 32.95
N ASN A 187 -4.00 -12.81 34.20
CA ASN A 187 -3.68 -11.45 34.64
C ASN A 187 -2.18 -11.14 34.54
N SER A 188 -1.34 -12.12 34.87
CA SER A 188 0.13 -12.02 34.81
C SER A 188 0.71 -12.11 33.40
N ASN A 189 -0.07 -12.54 32.41
CA ASN A 189 0.41 -12.74 31.04
C ASN A 189 0.52 -11.40 30.27
N GLU A 190 1.70 -11.12 29.72
CA GLU A 190 2.02 -9.88 28.98
C GLU A 190 1.45 -9.84 27.55
N ILE A 191 1.16 -11.01 26.96
CA ILE A 191 0.62 -11.14 25.60
C ILE A 191 -0.89 -10.85 25.60
N ILE A 192 -1.61 -11.25 26.66
CA ILE A 192 -3.03 -10.95 26.84
C ILE A 192 -3.17 -9.51 27.34
N GLN A 193 -3.17 -8.52 26.45
CA GLN A 193 -3.30 -7.10 26.84
C GLN A 193 -4.75 -6.63 26.99
N HIS A 194 -5.73 -7.49 26.72
CA HIS A 194 -7.15 -7.13 26.73
C HIS A 194 -7.69 -6.95 28.17
N THR A 195 -7.66 -5.71 28.67
CA THR A 195 -8.00 -5.35 30.07
C THR A 195 -9.41 -5.75 30.48
N GLN A 196 -10.39 -5.56 29.59
CA GLN A 196 -11.78 -5.97 29.85
C GLN A 196 -11.91 -7.50 29.96
N LEU A 197 -11.13 -8.28 29.19
CA LEU A 197 -11.18 -9.75 29.24
C LEU A 197 -10.64 -10.22 30.59
N LYS A 198 -9.47 -9.68 30.98
CA LYS A 198 -8.84 -9.92 32.29
C LYS A 198 -9.79 -9.64 33.45
N ALA A 199 -10.43 -8.47 33.43
CA ALA A 199 -11.37 -8.06 34.48
C ALA A 199 -12.58 -8.99 34.59
N VAL A 200 -13.21 -9.32 33.46
CA VAL A 200 -14.43 -10.14 33.44
C VAL A 200 -14.12 -11.61 33.81
N ILE A 201 -12.98 -12.16 33.38
CA ILE A 201 -12.52 -13.50 33.81
C ILE A 201 -12.27 -13.53 35.32
N THR A 202 -11.62 -12.50 35.87
CA THR A 202 -11.38 -12.38 37.32
C THR A 202 -12.69 -12.31 38.10
N GLN A 203 -13.65 -11.55 37.59
CA GLN A 203 -14.98 -11.45 38.18
C GLN A 203 -15.70 -12.81 38.17
N TYR A 204 -15.66 -13.52 37.05
CA TYR A 204 -16.26 -14.86 36.94
C TYR A 204 -15.62 -15.85 37.91
N ALA A 205 -14.27 -15.91 37.98
CA ALA A 205 -13.55 -16.80 38.90
C ALA A 205 -13.92 -16.55 40.38
N LYS A 206 -14.11 -15.29 40.78
CA LYS A 206 -14.55 -14.93 42.13
C LYS A 206 -16.01 -15.31 42.40
N GLN A 207 -16.89 -15.12 41.42
CA GLN A 207 -18.30 -15.47 41.53
C GLN A 207 -18.50 -16.99 41.60
N THR A 208 -17.80 -17.76 40.77
CA THR A 208 -17.85 -19.23 40.79
C THR A 208 -17.28 -19.80 42.08
N HIS A 209 -16.18 -19.25 42.61
CA HIS A 209 -15.66 -19.65 43.91
C HIS A 209 -16.70 -19.46 45.03
N LYS A 210 -17.38 -18.30 45.06
CA LYS A 210 -18.46 -18.03 46.03
C LYS A 210 -19.64 -18.99 45.88
N LEU A 211 -19.98 -19.38 44.65
CA LEU A 211 -21.02 -20.38 44.37
C LEU A 211 -20.58 -21.79 44.83
N GLU A 212 -19.31 -22.17 44.60
CA GLU A 212 -18.73 -23.44 45.06
C GLU A 212 -18.77 -23.52 46.60
N GLU A 213 -18.32 -22.48 47.30
CA GLU A 213 -18.39 -22.39 48.77
C GLU A 213 -19.82 -22.51 49.31
N ARG A 214 -20.79 -21.86 48.66
CA ARG A 214 -22.21 -21.97 49.02
C ARG A 214 -22.73 -23.40 48.81
N SER A 215 -22.35 -24.04 47.71
CA SER A 215 -22.83 -25.39 47.35
C SER A 215 -22.31 -26.51 48.26
N LEU A 216 -21.12 -26.34 48.86
CA LEU A 216 -20.57 -27.28 49.86
C LEU A 216 -21.45 -27.37 51.13
N VAL A 217 -22.22 -26.32 51.41
CA VAL A 217 -23.18 -26.25 52.52
C VAL A 217 -24.54 -26.85 52.13
N GLU A 218 -24.91 -26.83 50.85
CA GLU A 218 -26.24 -27.23 50.34
C GLU A 218 -26.38 -28.73 49.96
N ARG A 219 -25.48 -29.60 50.46
CA ARG A 219 -25.35 -31.05 50.11
C ARG A 219 -26.40 -31.60 49.12
N GLY A 220 -26.02 -31.61 47.84
CA GLY A 220 -26.54 -32.58 46.86
C GLY A 220 -27.78 -32.20 46.05
N LYS A 221 -27.74 -31.13 45.23
CA LYS A 221 -28.74 -30.97 44.14
C LYS A 221 -28.13 -30.55 42.78
N SER A 222 -28.75 -31.07 41.73
CA SER A 222 -28.29 -31.11 40.33
C SER A 222 -28.30 -29.78 39.57
N TRP A 223 -28.95 -28.73 40.07
CA TRP A 223 -29.13 -27.47 39.35
C TRP A 223 -27.85 -26.60 39.36
N ILE A 224 -27.11 -26.56 40.46
CA ILE A 224 -25.76 -25.95 40.53
C ILE A 224 -24.79 -26.73 39.64
N GLN A 225 -24.92 -28.05 39.60
CA GLN A 225 -24.18 -28.88 38.64
C GLN A 225 -24.54 -28.55 37.19
N GLY A 226 -25.76 -28.12 36.86
CA GLY A 226 -26.13 -27.72 35.50
C GLY A 226 -25.42 -26.46 35.01
N LEU A 227 -25.21 -25.48 35.89
CA LEU A 227 -24.45 -24.25 35.61
C LEU A 227 -22.92 -24.50 35.59
N MET A 228 -22.44 -25.42 36.44
CA MET A 228 -21.01 -25.72 36.60
C MET A 228 -20.50 -26.85 35.68
N LYS A 229 -21.38 -27.68 35.07
CA LYS A 229 -20.99 -28.77 34.15
C LYS A 229 -20.81 -28.33 32.70
N LYS A 230 -21.39 -27.22 32.27
CA LYS A 230 -21.19 -26.74 30.89
C LYS A 230 -19.85 -26.04 30.79
N ASN A 231 -18.94 -26.62 30.00
CA ASN A 231 -17.68 -25.98 29.61
C ASN A 231 -17.96 -24.83 28.62
N PHE A 232 -18.73 -23.83 29.05
CA PHE A 232 -19.18 -22.74 28.19
C PHE A 232 -17.98 -21.98 27.61
N PHE A 233 -16.88 -21.88 28.37
CA PHE A 233 -15.69 -21.16 27.96
C PHE A 233 -14.99 -21.90 26.81
N GLY A 234 -14.78 -23.21 26.96
CA GLY A 234 -14.26 -24.05 25.87
C GLY A 234 -15.18 -24.08 24.65
N GLU A 235 -16.50 -24.17 24.84
CA GLU A 235 -17.48 -24.10 23.74
C GLU A 235 -17.43 -22.76 23.00
N SER A 236 -17.36 -21.65 23.74
CA SER A 236 -17.32 -20.29 23.18
C SER A 236 -16.02 -20.04 22.42
N LEU A 237 -14.89 -20.44 23.01
CA LEU A 237 -13.57 -20.30 22.39
C LEU A 237 -13.44 -21.18 21.14
N THR A 238 -13.94 -22.43 21.19
CA THR A 238 -13.99 -23.32 20.02
C THR A 238 -14.85 -22.75 18.90
N THR A 239 -15.99 -22.12 19.24
CA THR A 239 -16.88 -21.49 18.25
C THR A 239 -16.17 -20.32 17.56
N VAL A 240 -15.51 -19.47 18.33
CA VAL A 240 -14.70 -18.35 17.82
C VAL A 240 -13.62 -18.84 16.85
N ILE A 241 -12.88 -19.88 17.24
CA ILE A 241 -11.81 -20.46 16.43
C ILE A 241 -12.34 -21.08 15.14
N LYS A 242 -13.49 -21.78 15.20
CA LYS A 242 -14.13 -22.34 14.02
C LYS A 242 -14.57 -21.24 13.05
N ASN A 243 -15.13 -20.14 13.56
CA ASN A 243 -15.52 -19.00 12.72
C ASN A 243 -14.30 -18.38 12.03
N HIS A 244 -13.18 -18.20 12.75
CA HIS A 244 -11.92 -17.75 12.16
C HIS A 244 -11.44 -18.68 11.05
N LYS A 245 -11.43 -20.01 11.29
CA LYS A 245 -11.07 -21.00 10.27
C LYS A 245 -11.95 -20.86 9.02
N THR A 246 -13.27 -20.68 9.17
CA THR A 246 -14.18 -20.46 8.05
C THR A 246 -13.81 -19.22 7.24
N ILE A 247 -13.58 -18.07 7.90
CA ILE A 247 -13.17 -16.81 7.25
C ILE A 247 -11.86 -16.99 6.47
N ILE A 248 -10.86 -17.65 7.08
CA ILE A 248 -9.58 -17.92 6.42
C ILE A 248 -9.77 -18.84 5.20
N MET A 249 -10.56 -19.90 5.32
CA MET A 249 -10.83 -20.84 4.22
C MET A 249 -11.60 -20.23 3.03
N GLU A 250 -12.37 -19.16 3.26
CA GLU A 250 -13.05 -18.40 2.19
C GLU A 250 -12.07 -17.62 1.31
N MET A 251 -10.92 -17.22 1.85
CA MET A 251 -9.89 -16.43 1.15
C MET A 251 -8.72 -17.26 0.59
N CYS A 252 -8.70 -18.57 0.85
CA CYS A 252 -7.63 -19.45 0.40
C CYS A 252 -7.78 -19.87 -1.06
N THR A 253 -6.65 -20.06 -1.73
CA THR A 253 -6.56 -20.79 -3.01
C THR A 253 -7.09 -22.22 -2.85
N SER A 254 -7.46 -22.86 -3.96
CA SER A 254 -8.01 -24.21 -3.97
C SER A 254 -7.09 -25.23 -3.29
N TYR A 255 -5.78 -25.12 -3.50
CA TYR A 255 -4.77 -26.01 -2.94
C TYR A 255 -4.55 -25.76 -1.44
N LEU A 256 -4.33 -24.51 -1.04
CA LEU A 256 -4.11 -24.16 0.37
C LEU A 256 -5.34 -24.50 1.22
N LYS A 257 -6.55 -24.34 0.67
CA LYS A 257 -7.82 -24.72 1.34
C LYS A 257 -7.88 -26.19 1.70
N GLN A 258 -7.42 -27.09 0.82
CA GLN A 258 -7.39 -28.54 1.11
C GLN A 258 -6.45 -28.89 2.27
N ASN A 259 -5.33 -28.17 2.37
CA ASN A 259 -4.34 -28.38 3.43
C ASN A 259 -4.83 -27.79 4.77
N ILE A 260 -5.40 -26.58 4.75
CA ILE A 260 -5.97 -25.92 5.95
C ILE A 260 -7.20 -26.66 6.47
N ALA A 261 -8.03 -27.25 5.60
CA ALA A 261 -9.19 -28.02 6.00
C ALA A 261 -8.83 -29.16 6.98
N LYS A 262 -7.66 -29.78 6.79
CA LYS A 262 -7.13 -30.89 7.61
C LYS A 262 -6.54 -30.43 8.95
N LEU A 263 -6.33 -29.14 9.16
CA LEU A 263 -5.75 -28.62 10.39
C LEU A 263 -6.75 -28.61 11.54
N GLU A 264 -6.24 -28.85 12.75
CA GLU A 264 -6.96 -28.56 13.98
C GLU A 264 -7.37 -27.08 14.02
N PRO A 265 -8.61 -26.75 14.44
CA PRO A 265 -9.13 -25.39 14.36
C PRO A 265 -8.23 -24.34 15.03
N HIS A 266 -7.66 -24.66 16.20
CA HIS A 266 -6.83 -23.72 16.96
C HIS A 266 -5.52 -23.36 16.25
N ARG A 267 -4.98 -24.24 15.38
CA ARG A 267 -3.81 -23.92 14.56
C ARG A 267 -4.11 -22.86 13.50
N CYS A 268 -5.36 -22.73 13.07
CA CYS A 268 -5.73 -21.74 12.06
C CYS A 268 -5.67 -20.30 12.60
N LEU A 269 -5.66 -20.10 13.92
CA LEU A 269 -5.44 -18.78 14.53
C LEU A 269 -4.05 -18.18 14.21
N LEU A 270 -3.09 -19.01 13.80
CA LEU A 270 -1.78 -18.55 13.31
C LEU A 270 -1.84 -17.96 11.90
N LEU A 271 -2.97 -18.10 11.19
CA LEU A 271 -3.14 -17.55 9.85
C LEU A 271 -3.98 -16.27 9.94
N THR A 272 -3.47 -15.18 9.37
CA THR A 272 -4.19 -13.93 9.18
C THR A 272 -4.75 -13.85 7.76
N LYS A 273 -5.63 -12.87 7.51
CA LYS A 273 -6.12 -12.57 6.15
C LYS A 273 -4.98 -12.25 5.18
N ASN A 274 -3.95 -11.55 5.65
CA ASN A 274 -2.82 -11.18 4.80
C ASN A 274 -1.99 -12.40 4.37
N ASP A 275 -1.82 -13.38 5.27
CA ASP A 275 -1.08 -14.61 4.96
C ASP A 275 -1.75 -15.39 3.82
N VAL A 276 -3.08 -15.52 3.85
CA VAL A 276 -3.82 -16.27 2.81
C VAL A 276 -4.10 -15.45 1.56
N LYS A 277 -4.32 -14.14 1.70
CA LYS A 277 -4.51 -13.23 0.57
C LYS A 277 -3.28 -13.22 -0.34
N LEU A 278 -2.06 -13.27 0.22
CA LEU A 278 -0.82 -13.36 -0.56
C LEU A 278 -0.88 -14.47 -1.62
N PHE A 279 -1.35 -15.66 -1.25
CA PHE A 279 -1.43 -16.80 -2.18
C PHE A 279 -2.52 -16.61 -3.24
N SER A 280 -3.66 -16.02 -2.86
CA SER A 280 -4.72 -15.67 -3.83
C SER A 280 -4.24 -14.62 -4.84
N ASP A 281 -3.51 -13.60 -4.38
CA ASP A 281 -2.92 -12.58 -5.24
C ASP A 281 -1.86 -13.21 -6.18
N LEU A 282 -1.05 -14.16 -5.68
CA LEU A 282 -0.09 -14.93 -6.48
C LEU A 282 -0.77 -15.89 -7.47
N GLU A 283 -1.92 -16.47 -7.15
CA GLU A 283 -2.69 -17.33 -8.05
C GLU A 283 -3.09 -16.55 -9.31
N CYS A 284 -3.56 -15.30 -9.16
CA CYS A 284 -3.82 -14.42 -10.30
C CYS A 284 -2.58 -14.16 -11.17
N ALA A 285 -1.39 -14.07 -10.57
CA ALA A 285 -0.15 -13.78 -11.30
C ALA A 285 0.52 -15.01 -11.93
N LEU A 286 0.36 -16.20 -11.33
CA LEU A 286 1.12 -17.42 -11.67
C LEU A 286 0.27 -18.52 -12.33
N SER A 287 -1.06 -18.52 -12.19
CA SER A 287 -1.94 -19.60 -12.68
C SER A 287 -2.02 -19.72 -14.21
N GLU A 288 -1.93 -18.60 -14.93
CA GLU A 288 -1.95 -18.56 -16.41
C GLU A 288 -0.53 -18.61 -17.03
N SER A 289 0.51 -18.67 -16.20
CA SER A 289 1.90 -18.53 -16.63
C SER A 289 2.57 -19.88 -16.98
N GLU A 290 3.77 -19.81 -17.56
CA GLU A 290 4.68 -20.94 -17.71
C GLU A 290 5.21 -21.50 -16.37
N PHE A 291 4.88 -20.86 -15.24
CA PHE A 291 5.31 -21.21 -13.88
C PHE A 291 4.25 -21.96 -13.07
N LYS A 292 3.42 -22.80 -13.71
CA LYS A 292 2.31 -23.54 -13.05
C LYS A 292 2.74 -24.35 -11.82
N GLU A 293 3.98 -24.82 -11.78
CA GLU A 293 4.53 -25.59 -10.66
C GLU A 293 5.06 -24.73 -9.51
N ALA A 294 5.28 -23.42 -9.73
CA ALA A 294 5.86 -22.53 -8.72
C ALA A 294 4.94 -22.32 -7.53
N LEU A 295 3.67 -21.95 -7.77
CA LEU A 295 2.72 -21.68 -6.69
C LEU A 295 2.46 -22.90 -5.79
N PRO A 296 2.16 -24.11 -6.32
CA PRO A 296 2.02 -25.30 -5.47
C PRO A 296 3.28 -25.62 -4.65
N THR A 297 4.46 -25.39 -5.21
CA THR A 297 5.74 -25.62 -4.50
C THR A 297 5.92 -24.63 -3.36
N ILE A 298 5.66 -23.35 -3.60
CA ILE A 298 5.74 -22.29 -2.57
C ILE A 298 4.70 -22.54 -1.46
N GLU A 299 3.47 -22.90 -1.82
CA GLU A 299 2.41 -23.25 -0.86
C GLU A 299 2.79 -24.47 -0.01
N MET A 300 3.44 -25.49 -0.61
CA MET A 300 3.94 -26.65 0.11
C MET A 300 5.08 -26.29 1.07
N ASN A 301 6.04 -25.47 0.64
CA ASN A 301 7.14 -24.99 1.49
C ASN A 301 6.62 -24.17 2.69
N PHE A 302 5.67 -23.27 2.42
CA PHE A 302 4.95 -22.53 3.45
C PHE A 302 4.25 -23.45 4.43
N PHE A 303 3.44 -24.39 3.93
CA PHE A 303 2.67 -25.30 4.79
C PHE A 303 3.57 -26.21 5.63
N LYS A 304 4.67 -26.72 5.07
CA LYS A 304 5.66 -27.51 5.80
C LYS A 304 6.23 -26.72 6.98
N SER A 305 6.69 -25.50 6.71
CA SER A 305 7.28 -24.62 7.73
C SER A 305 6.27 -24.20 8.79
N PHE A 306 5.03 -23.93 8.37
CA PHE A 306 3.90 -23.67 9.26
C PHE A 306 3.64 -24.85 10.21
N MET A 307 3.71 -26.09 9.72
CA MET A 307 3.45 -27.27 10.52
C MET A 307 4.51 -27.54 11.60
N GLU A 308 5.75 -27.10 11.35
CA GLU A 308 6.91 -27.24 12.26
C GLU A 308 6.87 -26.28 13.46
N ILE A 309 6.00 -25.26 13.44
CA ILE A 309 5.85 -24.29 14.54
C ILE A 309 5.31 -25.00 15.79
N LYS A 310 6.03 -24.85 16.91
CA LYS A 310 5.65 -25.42 18.21
C LYS A 310 4.73 -24.47 18.97
N PRO A 311 3.81 -24.98 19.83
CA PRO A 311 2.87 -24.16 20.62
C PRO A 311 3.49 -23.01 21.40
N LYS A 312 4.68 -23.23 21.98
CA LYS A 312 5.44 -22.22 22.73
C LYS A 312 5.96 -21.06 21.87
N ASP A 313 6.09 -21.26 20.56
CA ASP A 313 6.69 -20.30 19.62
C ASP A 313 5.61 -19.59 18.77
N TYR A 314 4.32 -19.89 18.98
CA TYR A 314 3.18 -19.37 18.22
C TYR A 314 3.18 -17.83 18.10
N CYS A 315 3.35 -17.12 19.21
CA CYS A 315 3.28 -15.66 19.22
C CYS A 315 4.50 -14.97 18.58
N GLN A 316 5.68 -15.61 18.63
CA GLN A 316 6.90 -15.13 17.96
C GLN A 316 6.89 -15.47 16.46
N SER A 317 6.01 -16.39 16.05
CA SER A 317 5.93 -16.87 14.67
C SER A 317 5.07 -16.00 13.75
N LEU A 318 4.37 -14.99 14.26
CA LEU A 318 3.51 -14.09 13.47
C LEU A 318 4.19 -12.75 13.13
N PRO A 319 4.02 -12.19 11.91
CA PRO A 319 3.31 -12.74 10.75
C PRO A 319 4.09 -13.87 10.05
N LEU A 320 3.42 -14.74 9.30
CA LEU A 320 4.06 -15.91 8.68
C LEU A 320 4.61 -15.64 7.27
N VAL A 321 4.07 -14.62 6.60
CA VAL A 321 4.53 -14.16 5.29
C VAL A 321 4.97 -12.70 5.36
N ASN A 322 5.79 -12.27 4.39
CA ASN A 322 5.99 -10.86 4.11
C ASN A 322 5.12 -10.46 2.90
N THR A 323 4.23 -9.49 3.07
CA THR A 323 3.29 -9.04 2.03
C THR A 323 3.99 -8.42 0.82
N VAL A 324 5.24 -7.98 0.98
CA VAL A 324 6.06 -7.45 -0.13
C VAL A 324 6.34 -8.52 -1.20
N TYR A 325 6.29 -9.81 -0.84
CA TYR A 325 6.61 -10.91 -1.75
C TYR A 325 5.74 -10.91 -3.02
N PHE A 326 4.45 -10.57 -2.90
CA PHE A 326 3.57 -10.44 -4.07
C PHE A 326 4.10 -9.38 -5.04
N HIS A 327 4.41 -8.19 -4.54
CA HIS A 327 4.88 -7.07 -5.37
C HIS A 327 6.26 -7.34 -5.97
N VAL A 328 7.14 -8.01 -5.23
CA VAL A 328 8.44 -8.48 -5.76
C VAL A 328 8.24 -9.49 -6.88
N CYS A 329 7.36 -10.49 -6.72
CA CYS A 329 7.05 -11.47 -7.76
C CYS A 329 6.44 -10.80 -9.00
N LYS A 330 5.49 -9.87 -8.81
CA LYS A 330 4.90 -9.09 -9.90
C LYS A 330 5.96 -8.35 -10.70
N SER A 331 6.81 -7.57 -10.02
CA SER A 331 7.93 -6.86 -10.67
C SER A 331 8.92 -7.81 -11.34
N MET A 332 9.23 -8.94 -10.72
CA MET A 332 10.15 -9.93 -11.28
C MET A 332 9.62 -10.48 -12.62
N LEU A 333 8.33 -10.83 -12.69
CA LEU A 333 7.69 -11.30 -13.92
C LEU A 333 7.64 -10.21 -15.00
N GLU A 334 7.25 -8.98 -14.61
CA GLU A 334 7.26 -7.83 -15.53
C GLU A 334 8.67 -7.54 -16.08
N MET A 335 9.69 -7.57 -15.24
CA MET A 335 11.08 -7.34 -15.66
C MET A 335 11.62 -8.48 -16.50
N ALA A 336 11.25 -9.74 -16.22
CA ALA A 336 11.63 -10.88 -17.07
C ALA A 336 11.14 -10.67 -18.50
N ASN A 337 9.87 -10.30 -18.68
CA ASN A 337 9.29 -9.99 -19.99
C ASN A 337 10.03 -8.84 -20.70
N ARG A 338 10.41 -7.79 -19.96
CA ARG A 338 11.16 -6.66 -20.54
C ARG A 338 12.58 -7.06 -20.97
N VAL A 339 13.28 -7.86 -20.16
CA VAL A 339 14.61 -8.40 -20.53
C VAL A 339 14.52 -9.28 -21.76
N GLU A 340 13.50 -10.15 -21.82
CA GLU A 340 13.26 -11.02 -22.99
C GLU A 340 12.99 -10.23 -24.26
N ALA A 341 12.15 -9.18 -24.17
CA ALA A 341 11.88 -8.29 -25.30
C ALA A 341 13.14 -7.53 -25.75
N GLU A 342 13.85 -6.90 -24.83
CA GLU A 342 15.03 -6.07 -25.12
C GLU A 342 16.20 -6.89 -25.69
N LEU A 343 16.41 -8.11 -25.19
CA LEU A 343 17.50 -8.98 -25.65
C LEU A 343 17.08 -9.99 -26.72
N SER A 344 15.80 -10.00 -27.11
CA SER A 344 15.23 -11.01 -28.02
C SER A 344 15.52 -12.46 -27.58
N ILE A 345 15.51 -12.71 -26.27
CA ILE A 345 15.69 -14.04 -25.67
C ILE A 345 14.36 -14.57 -25.13
N LYS A 346 14.27 -15.86 -24.83
CA LYS A 346 13.09 -16.48 -24.21
C LYS A 346 13.49 -17.24 -22.95
N LYS A 347 12.57 -17.31 -21.98
CA LYS A 347 12.72 -18.07 -20.73
C LYS A 347 13.95 -17.64 -19.93
N ILE A 348 14.11 -16.34 -19.74
CA ILE A 348 15.19 -15.79 -18.90
C ILE A 348 14.97 -16.13 -17.42
N LEU A 349 13.71 -16.32 -17.02
CA LEU A 349 13.32 -16.67 -15.66
C LEU A 349 12.85 -18.12 -15.62
N THR A 350 13.32 -18.88 -14.64
CA THR A 350 12.91 -20.26 -14.38
C THR A 350 12.65 -20.48 -12.90
N PHE A 351 11.86 -21.50 -12.59
CA PHE A 351 11.60 -21.92 -11.21
C PHE A 351 11.95 -23.41 -11.04
N GLU A 352 12.99 -23.68 -10.25
CA GLU A 352 13.47 -25.03 -9.94
C GLU A 352 13.67 -25.14 -8.42
N ASN A 353 12.57 -25.27 -7.66
CA ASN A 353 12.50 -25.10 -6.20
C ASN A 353 12.84 -23.69 -5.68
N MET A 354 13.40 -22.84 -6.53
CA MET A 354 13.75 -21.46 -6.27
C MET A 354 13.80 -20.70 -7.60
N TRP A 355 13.60 -19.39 -7.54
CA TRP A 355 13.69 -18.52 -8.71
C TRP A 355 15.13 -18.42 -9.21
N LYS A 356 15.34 -18.59 -10.51
CA LYS A 356 16.66 -18.53 -11.15
C LYS A 356 16.61 -17.75 -12.45
N ILE A 357 17.74 -17.12 -12.78
CA ILE A 357 17.95 -16.45 -14.06
C ILE A 357 18.83 -17.34 -14.91
N THR A 358 18.40 -17.60 -16.15
CA THR A 358 19.19 -18.33 -17.14
C THR A 358 20.48 -17.53 -17.42
N PRO A 359 21.67 -18.16 -17.41
CA PRO A 359 22.92 -17.45 -17.64
C PRO A 359 22.90 -16.68 -18.96
N LEU A 360 23.12 -15.37 -18.88
CA LEU A 360 23.29 -14.52 -20.06
C LEU A 360 24.71 -14.74 -20.62
N GLN A 361 24.83 -14.95 -21.94
CA GLN A 361 26.14 -15.06 -22.60
C GLN A 361 26.95 -13.75 -22.47
N GLU A 362 28.27 -13.82 -22.56
CA GLU A 362 29.22 -12.69 -22.38
C GLU A 362 28.95 -11.47 -23.29
N ASN A 363 28.19 -11.64 -24.37
CA ASN A 363 27.70 -10.56 -25.23
C ASN A 363 26.81 -9.52 -24.49
N ALA A 364 26.34 -9.83 -23.27
CA ALA A 364 25.63 -8.89 -22.40
C ALA A 364 26.50 -7.69 -21.96
N ASN A 365 27.83 -7.74 -22.14
CA ASN A 365 28.70 -6.58 -21.88
C ASN A 365 28.53 -5.44 -22.91
N VAL A 366 27.90 -5.70 -24.06
CA VAL A 366 27.56 -4.70 -25.10
C VAL A 366 26.10 -4.23 -24.98
N ALA A 367 25.39 -4.67 -23.95
CA ALA A 367 23.97 -4.38 -23.77
C ALA A 367 23.68 -2.88 -23.58
N SER A 368 22.57 -2.42 -24.16
CA SER A 368 22.02 -1.07 -24.01
C SER A 368 21.89 -0.69 -22.52
N LEU A 369 21.81 0.61 -22.21
CA LEU A 369 21.59 1.05 -20.83
C LEU A 369 20.26 0.56 -20.29
N PHE A 370 19.23 0.45 -21.14
CA PHE A 370 17.97 -0.22 -20.81
C PHE A 370 18.17 -1.70 -20.47
N ALA A 371 18.91 -2.45 -21.28
CA ALA A 371 19.18 -3.84 -21.00
C ALA A 371 19.95 -4.02 -19.67
N LYS A 372 20.98 -3.21 -19.41
CA LYS A 372 21.70 -3.21 -18.11
C LYS A 372 20.76 -2.90 -16.94
N CYS A 373 19.88 -1.91 -17.13
CA CYS A 373 18.87 -1.53 -16.15
C CYS A 373 17.92 -2.70 -15.84
N PHE A 374 17.30 -3.29 -16.86
CA PHE A 374 16.34 -4.39 -16.68
C PHE A 374 16.98 -5.67 -16.15
N ILE A 375 18.16 -6.05 -16.67
CA ILE A 375 18.89 -7.23 -16.18
C ILE A 375 19.19 -7.09 -14.69
N LYS A 376 19.70 -5.93 -14.26
CA LYS A 376 20.06 -5.74 -12.85
C LYS A 376 18.85 -5.72 -11.93
N GLN A 377 17.76 -5.10 -12.37
CA GLN A 377 16.50 -5.14 -11.64
C GLN A 377 16.02 -6.59 -11.46
N LEU A 378 15.99 -7.37 -12.54
CA LEU A 378 15.60 -8.79 -12.50
C LEU A 378 16.49 -9.60 -11.54
N GLN A 379 17.82 -9.40 -11.59
CA GLN A 379 18.76 -10.06 -10.67
C GLN A 379 18.50 -9.74 -9.20
N MET A 380 18.22 -8.48 -8.88
CA MET A 380 17.89 -8.08 -7.51
C MET A 380 16.53 -8.62 -7.07
N LEU A 381 15.53 -8.56 -7.94
CA LEU A 381 14.18 -9.07 -7.68
C LEU A 381 14.17 -10.57 -7.46
N VAL A 382 14.95 -11.35 -8.21
CA VAL A 382 15.10 -12.80 -7.97
C VAL A 382 15.74 -13.09 -6.62
N LYS A 383 16.73 -12.30 -6.19
CA LYS A 383 17.31 -12.42 -4.84
C LYS A 383 16.28 -12.09 -3.76
N MET A 384 15.52 -11.01 -3.94
CA MET A 384 14.46 -10.60 -3.01
C MET A 384 13.33 -11.64 -2.95
N ALA A 385 12.87 -12.15 -4.09
CA ALA A 385 11.85 -13.19 -4.17
C ALA A 385 12.31 -14.44 -3.40
N ASN A 386 13.54 -14.89 -3.65
CA ASN A 386 14.09 -16.03 -2.92
C ASN A 386 14.29 -15.78 -1.42
N HIS A 387 14.46 -14.54 -0.97
CA HIS A 387 14.60 -14.17 0.45
C HIS A 387 13.24 -14.12 1.16
N PHE A 388 12.23 -13.51 0.53
CA PHE A 388 10.89 -13.31 1.08
C PHE A 388 9.89 -14.43 0.73
N GLU A 389 10.33 -15.52 0.09
CA GLU A 389 9.48 -16.65 -0.22
C GLU A 389 8.84 -17.24 1.06
N PRO A 390 7.50 -17.40 1.08
CA PRO A 390 6.81 -18.02 2.20
C PRO A 390 7.36 -19.41 2.55
N GLY A 391 7.67 -19.63 3.83
CA GLY A 391 8.27 -20.87 4.32
C GLY A 391 9.80 -20.87 4.41
N LYS A 392 10.49 -19.82 3.98
CA LYS A 392 11.93 -19.69 4.26
C LYS A 392 12.19 -19.03 5.61
N ILE A 393 13.30 -19.40 6.25
CA ILE A 393 13.74 -18.82 7.53
C ILE A 393 14.02 -17.31 7.38
N THR A 394 14.42 -16.88 6.19
CA THR A 394 14.75 -15.49 5.85
C THR A 394 13.54 -14.57 5.70
N VAL A 395 12.31 -15.10 5.60
CA VAL A 395 11.11 -14.30 5.27
C VAL A 395 10.83 -13.14 6.24
N LYS A 396 11.28 -13.27 7.50
CA LYS A 396 11.15 -12.27 8.56
C LYS A 396 12.41 -11.44 8.78
N GLY A 397 13.51 -11.83 8.16
CA GLY A 397 14.78 -11.15 8.31
C GLY A 397 14.84 -9.94 7.38
N GLU A 398 15.61 -8.94 7.80
CA GLU A 398 15.95 -7.82 6.94
C GLU A 398 16.70 -8.31 5.69
N PHE A 399 16.31 -7.82 4.51
CA PHE A 399 17.07 -8.06 3.30
C PHE A 399 18.38 -7.25 3.36
N PHE A 400 19.49 -7.94 3.61
CA PHE A 400 20.77 -7.27 3.78
C PHE A 400 21.34 -6.81 2.43
N TYR A 401 21.40 -5.49 2.25
CA TYR A 401 22.10 -4.81 1.18
C TYR A 401 22.65 -3.49 1.71
N GLU A 402 23.92 -3.20 1.45
CA GLU A 402 24.55 -1.93 1.81
C GLU A 402 24.41 -0.96 0.64
N CYS A 403 23.61 0.09 0.82
CA CYS A 403 23.46 1.13 -0.19
C CYS A 403 24.79 1.86 -0.40
N GLN A 404 25.12 2.13 -1.65
CA GLN A 404 26.39 2.74 -2.04
C GLN A 404 26.20 4.22 -2.41
N ILE A 405 25.01 4.61 -2.86
CA ILE A 405 24.67 5.99 -3.18
C ILE A 405 24.39 6.76 -1.90
N LYS A 406 25.14 7.83 -1.66
CA LYS A 406 25.13 8.62 -0.42
C LYS A 406 23.73 9.03 0.05
N ILE A 407 22.83 9.41 -0.87
CA ILE A 407 21.45 9.83 -0.56
C ILE A 407 20.70 8.71 0.17
N PHE A 408 21.01 7.45 -0.12
CA PHE A 408 20.37 6.28 0.49
C PHE A 408 21.10 5.76 1.74
N ASN A 409 22.26 6.31 2.12
CA ASN A 409 23.03 5.85 3.29
C ASN A 409 22.35 6.17 4.63
N VAL A 410 21.31 7.03 4.64
CA VAL A 410 20.52 7.38 5.84
C VAL A 410 19.30 6.45 6.02
N SER A 411 19.25 5.31 5.32
CA SER A 411 18.08 4.42 5.22
C SER A 411 17.57 3.79 6.52
N ARG A 412 18.20 4.03 7.68
CA ARG A 412 17.74 3.51 8.98
C ARG A 412 16.38 4.07 9.43
N LEU A 413 15.89 5.13 8.78
CA LEU A 413 14.61 5.77 9.09
C LEU A 413 13.43 5.25 8.23
N VAL A 414 13.72 4.42 7.22
CA VAL A 414 12.72 3.88 6.27
C VAL A 414 12.16 2.57 6.81
N HIS A 415 10.85 2.35 6.66
CA HIS A 415 10.22 1.09 7.05
C HIS A 415 10.84 -0.10 6.30
N GLU A 416 11.11 -1.20 6.99
CA GLU A 416 11.85 -2.36 6.46
C GLU A 416 11.25 -2.89 5.14
N ASP A 417 9.91 -2.97 5.06
CA ASP A 417 9.21 -3.43 3.85
C ASP A 417 9.29 -2.49 2.64
N LEU A 418 9.71 -1.23 2.83
CA LEU A 418 9.90 -0.26 1.74
C LEU A 418 11.38 -0.11 1.36
N ARG A 419 12.29 -0.45 2.29
CA ARG A 419 13.74 -0.37 2.11
C ARG A 419 14.22 -1.17 0.90
N ILE A 420 13.54 -2.27 0.57
CA ILE A 420 13.89 -3.12 -0.57
C ILE A 420 13.88 -2.36 -1.90
N TRP A 421 12.99 -1.37 -2.06
CA TRP A 421 12.88 -0.58 -3.28
C TRP A 421 14.04 0.42 -3.40
N LEU A 422 14.54 0.94 -2.28
CA LEU A 422 15.79 1.70 -2.26
C LEU A 422 16.98 0.82 -2.66
N CYS A 423 17.05 -0.41 -2.13
CA CYS A 423 18.11 -1.36 -2.51
C CYS A 423 18.06 -1.70 -4.01
N LEU A 424 16.86 -1.84 -4.58
CA LEU A 424 16.67 -2.06 -6.01
C LEU A 424 17.20 -0.88 -6.84
N VAL A 425 16.82 0.35 -6.48
CA VAL A 425 17.25 1.56 -7.19
C VAL A 425 18.76 1.76 -7.07
N ASP A 426 19.32 1.64 -5.86
CA ASP A 426 20.76 1.76 -5.60
C ASP A 426 21.57 0.76 -6.43
N ALA A 427 21.24 -0.52 -6.33
CA ALA A 427 21.97 -1.59 -7.01
C ALA A 427 21.88 -1.47 -8.54
N THR A 428 20.73 -1.00 -9.06
CA THR A 428 20.51 -0.82 -10.49
C THR A 428 21.30 0.38 -11.03
N MET A 429 21.23 1.52 -10.36
CA MET A 429 21.99 2.72 -10.72
C MET A 429 23.50 2.43 -10.70
N MET A 430 24.01 1.83 -9.61
CA MET A 430 25.44 1.48 -9.53
C MET A 430 25.89 0.55 -10.66
N HIS A 431 25.02 -0.37 -11.10
CA HIS A 431 25.34 -1.26 -12.22
C HIS A 431 25.29 -0.54 -13.57
N MET A 432 24.25 0.24 -13.84
CA MET A 432 24.09 1.00 -15.09
C MET A 432 25.30 1.91 -15.34
N PHE A 433 25.75 2.60 -14.29
CA PHE A 433 26.88 3.54 -14.36
C PHE A 433 28.23 2.91 -14.00
N GLN A 434 28.30 1.57 -13.88
CA GLN A 434 29.54 0.82 -13.59
C GLN A 434 30.31 1.37 -12.35
N GLY A 435 29.58 1.83 -11.34
CA GLY A 435 30.15 2.42 -10.12
C GLY A 435 30.58 3.89 -10.22
N ASN A 436 30.32 4.58 -11.33
CA ASN A 436 30.63 6.01 -11.47
C ASN A 436 29.66 6.88 -10.68
N THR A 437 29.97 7.09 -9.39
CA THR A 437 29.12 7.90 -8.49
C THR A 437 29.01 9.37 -8.91
N GLN A 438 30.04 9.93 -9.56
CA GLN A 438 30.01 11.32 -10.04
C GLN A 438 28.97 11.50 -11.15
N ARG A 439 28.82 10.51 -12.04
CA ARG A 439 27.77 10.55 -13.06
C ARG A 439 26.38 10.35 -12.44
N ILE A 440 26.26 9.48 -11.44
CA ILE A 440 25.01 9.28 -10.70
C ILE A 440 24.55 10.58 -10.00
N GLU A 441 25.48 11.42 -9.52
CA GLU A 441 25.16 12.71 -8.88
C GLU A 441 24.39 13.67 -9.81
N VAL A 442 24.49 13.53 -11.13
CA VAL A 442 23.66 14.29 -12.10
C VAL A 442 22.16 14.03 -11.88
N TYR A 443 21.81 12.84 -11.41
CA TYR A 443 20.45 12.42 -11.12
C TYR A 443 20.09 12.53 -9.64
N SER A 444 20.93 13.17 -8.81
CA SER A 444 20.72 13.33 -7.36
C SER A 444 19.31 13.84 -7.03
N ALA A 445 18.83 14.86 -7.73
CA ALA A 445 17.53 15.45 -7.48
C ALA A 445 16.36 14.44 -7.69
N VAL A 446 16.41 13.56 -8.69
CA VAL A 446 15.33 12.57 -8.90
C VAL A 446 15.41 11.45 -7.84
N LEU A 447 16.63 11.09 -7.42
CA LEU A 447 16.86 10.16 -6.33
C LEU A 447 16.42 10.73 -4.98
N GLU A 448 16.58 12.04 -4.75
CA GLU A 448 16.10 12.76 -3.57
C GLU A 448 14.57 12.79 -3.51
N VAL A 449 13.89 13.02 -4.64
CA VAL A 449 12.43 12.95 -4.72
C VAL A 449 11.95 11.53 -4.40
N PHE A 450 12.57 10.51 -4.98
CA PHE A 450 12.25 9.11 -4.68
C PHE A 450 12.50 8.76 -3.21
N HIS A 451 13.66 9.14 -2.66
CA HIS A 451 14.00 8.91 -1.26
C HIS A 451 13.01 9.60 -0.32
N SER A 452 12.64 10.85 -0.62
CA SER A 452 11.69 11.63 0.17
C SER A 452 10.30 10.99 0.15
N TYR A 453 9.87 10.50 -1.02
CA TYR A 453 8.60 9.80 -1.17
C TYR A 453 8.57 8.51 -0.34
N VAL A 454 9.60 7.66 -0.48
CA VAL A 454 9.73 6.40 0.27
C VAL A 454 9.83 6.65 1.78
N SER A 455 10.50 7.72 2.20
CA SER A 455 10.71 8.07 3.62
C SER A 455 9.55 8.83 4.25
N SER A 456 8.56 9.28 3.47
CA SER A 456 7.46 10.09 3.98
C SER A 456 6.53 9.29 4.91
N ASN A 457 5.85 9.97 5.84
CA ASN A 457 4.82 9.30 6.64
C ASN A 457 3.56 8.97 5.80
N ALA A 458 3.34 9.65 4.68
CA ALA A 458 2.25 9.39 3.75
C ALA A 458 2.42 8.04 3.04
N SER A 459 3.65 7.67 2.66
CA SER A 459 3.95 6.37 2.03
C SER A 459 3.71 5.17 2.95
N ARG A 460 3.61 5.36 4.27
CA ARG A 460 3.19 4.31 5.22
C ARG A 460 1.71 3.93 5.07
N HIS A 461 0.91 4.83 4.49
CA HIS A 461 -0.50 4.62 4.19
C HIS A 461 -0.75 4.37 2.69
N GLU A 462 0.25 4.59 1.83
CA GLU A 462 0.18 4.23 0.42
C GLU A 462 0.43 2.74 0.18
N SER A 463 -0.10 2.21 -0.91
CA SER A 463 0.06 0.80 -1.27
C SER A 463 1.52 0.51 -1.68
N GLN A 464 2.03 -0.67 -1.33
CA GLN A 464 3.30 -1.21 -1.84
C GLN A 464 3.42 -1.14 -3.38
N GLU A 465 2.27 -1.19 -4.07
CA GLU A 465 2.20 -1.02 -5.52
C GLU A 465 2.64 0.38 -5.99
N SER A 466 2.31 1.43 -5.25
CA SER A 466 2.71 2.81 -5.59
C SER A 466 4.23 2.95 -5.57
N VAL A 467 4.87 2.49 -4.51
CA VAL A 467 6.33 2.56 -4.34
C VAL A 467 7.05 1.72 -5.39
N ARG A 468 6.54 0.52 -5.67
CA ARG A 468 7.01 -0.35 -6.76
C ARG A 468 7.02 0.38 -8.10
N MET A 469 5.89 0.99 -8.48
CA MET A 469 5.77 1.71 -9.75
C MET A 469 6.74 2.89 -9.87
N VAL A 470 6.89 3.68 -8.80
CA VAL A 470 7.79 4.83 -8.78
C VAL A 470 9.25 4.40 -8.91
N ALA A 471 9.65 3.32 -8.22
CA ALA A 471 11.01 2.79 -8.31
C ALA A 471 11.37 2.37 -9.75
N HIS A 472 10.50 1.60 -10.41
CA HIS A 472 10.72 1.19 -11.80
C HIS A 472 10.73 2.37 -12.78
N ASN A 473 9.76 3.28 -12.66
CA ASN A 473 9.66 4.45 -13.53
C ASN A 473 10.88 5.39 -13.38
N THR A 474 11.40 5.55 -12.16
CA THR A 474 12.62 6.33 -11.90
C THR A 474 13.81 5.72 -12.61
N LEU A 475 14.01 4.41 -12.49
CA LEU A 475 15.11 3.70 -13.13
C LEU A 475 15.03 3.75 -14.67
N GLU A 476 13.83 3.59 -15.21
CA GLU A 476 13.60 3.68 -16.65
C GLU A 476 13.83 5.09 -17.20
N PHE A 477 13.39 6.13 -16.48
CA PHE A 477 13.64 7.52 -16.83
C PHE A 477 15.14 7.81 -16.91
N VAL A 478 15.90 7.40 -15.90
CA VAL A 478 17.36 7.57 -15.90
C VAL A 478 18.01 6.78 -17.03
N ALA A 479 17.60 5.52 -17.24
CA ALA A 479 18.16 4.67 -18.29
C ALA A 479 17.95 5.28 -19.68
N GLN A 480 16.76 5.83 -19.96
CA GLN A 480 16.45 6.45 -21.24
C GLN A 480 17.29 7.71 -21.49
N ILE A 481 17.39 8.59 -20.51
CA ILE A 481 18.11 9.85 -20.66
C ILE A 481 19.59 9.59 -20.87
N GLU A 482 20.16 8.65 -20.11
CA GLU A 482 21.57 8.31 -20.28
C GLU A 482 21.81 7.59 -21.62
N GLN A 483 20.89 6.71 -22.05
CA GLN A 483 21.01 5.99 -23.32
C GLN A 483 20.94 6.90 -24.54
N THR A 484 19.99 7.84 -24.53
CA THR A 484 19.83 8.80 -25.63
C THR A 484 21.00 9.78 -25.69
N GLY A 485 21.85 9.81 -24.66
CA GLY A 485 23.05 10.64 -24.63
C GLY A 485 22.73 12.05 -24.16
N LEU A 486 22.49 12.19 -22.85
CA LEU A 486 22.37 13.50 -22.21
C LEU A 486 23.57 14.37 -22.62
N GLY A 487 23.27 15.41 -23.40
CA GLY A 487 24.29 16.32 -23.89
C GLY A 487 25.08 16.92 -22.73
N ASN A 488 26.39 17.04 -22.90
CA ASN A 488 27.27 17.64 -21.88
C ASN A 488 27.14 19.19 -21.84
N SER A 489 26.16 19.78 -22.53
CA SER A 489 26.00 21.24 -22.52
C SER A 489 25.38 21.72 -21.20
N ALA A 490 25.73 22.93 -20.78
CA ALA A 490 25.16 23.53 -19.58
C ALA A 490 23.63 23.66 -19.66
N MET A 491 23.09 23.87 -20.86
CA MET A 491 21.66 24.00 -21.12
C MET A 491 20.91 22.68 -20.96
N ASP A 492 21.47 21.57 -21.47
CA ASP A 492 20.84 20.25 -21.32
C ASP A 492 20.75 19.86 -19.84
N MET A 493 21.83 20.10 -19.09
CA MET A 493 21.89 19.89 -17.65
C MET A 493 20.93 20.80 -16.87
N GLU A 494 20.67 22.01 -17.37
CA GLU A 494 19.68 22.92 -16.80
C GLU A 494 18.24 22.43 -17.06
N ILE A 495 17.92 22.02 -18.29
CA ILE A 495 16.60 21.48 -18.64
C ILE A 495 16.29 20.23 -17.82
N LEU A 496 17.23 19.29 -17.73
CA LEU A 496 17.06 18.08 -16.92
C LEU A 496 16.76 18.42 -15.45
N ARG A 497 17.54 19.36 -14.87
CA ARG A 497 17.33 19.80 -13.50
C ARG A 497 15.95 20.42 -13.30
N LYS A 498 15.48 21.24 -14.24
CA LYS A 498 14.16 21.86 -14.17
C LYS A 498 13.02 20.84 -14.30
N GLN A 499 13.15 19.85 -15.20
CA GLN A 499 12.19 18.74 -15.31
C GLN A 499 12.09 17.98 -13.99
N ILE A 500 13.24 17.67 -13.36
CA ILE A 500 13.27 16.97 -12.07
C ILE A 500 12.68 17.84 -10.95
N SER A 501 13.04 19.12 -10.89
CA SER A 501 12.50 20.06 -9.91
C SER A 501 10.98 20.25 -10.03
N PHE A 502 10.44 20.12 -11.25
CA PHE A 502 8.99 20.18 -11.48
C PHE A 502 8.27 18.96 -10.89
N ILE A 503 8.89 17.77 -10.92
CA ILE A 503 8.31 16.54 -10.40
C ILE A 503 8.21 16.56 -8.87
N GLY A 504 9.25 17.04 -8.17
CA GLY A 504 9.40 16.86 -6.72
C GLY A 504 8.28 17.42 -5.84
N PRO A 505 8.01 18.74 -5.85
CA PRO A 505 7.00 19.37 -5.01
C PRO A 505 5.58 18.88 -5.31
N GLU A 506 5.23 18.73 -6.58
CA GLU A 506 3.90 18.30 -7.01
C GLU A 506 3.63 16.85 -6.59
N PHE A 507 4.62 15.96 -6.76
CA PHE A 507 4.51 14.56 -6.38
C PHE A 507 4.34 14.33 -4.87
N LEU A 508 5.03 15.13 -4.04
CA LEU A 508 4.96 15.01 -2.58
C LEU A 508 3.75 15.72 -1.95
N SER A 509 2.99 16.50 -2.72
CA SER A 509 1.90 17.36 -2.20
C SER A 509 0.53 16.69 -2.08
N VAL A 510 0.41 15.36 -2.23
CA VAL A 510 -0.86 14.60 -2.27
C VAL A 510 -1.77 14.95 -3.46
N LYS A 511 -1.49 16.04 -4.19
CA LYS A 511 -2.30 16.50 -5.34
C LYS A 511 -2.04 15.68 -6.61
N MET A 512 -0.88 15.05 -6.76
CA MET A 512 -0.53 14.34 -7.99
C MET A 512 -0.84 12.85 -7.92
N SER A 513 -1.68 12.35 -8.84
CA SER A 513 -1.93 10.92 -8.99
C SER A 513 -0.73 10.19 -9.62
N LEU A 514 -0.56 8.90 -9.35
CA LEU A 514 0.48 8.06 -9.97
C LEU A 514 0.41 8.07 -11.51
N SER A 515 -0.80 8.24 -12.08
CA SER A 515 -0.96 8.36 -13.54
C SER A 515 -0.32 9.63 -14.07
N TRP A 516 -0.43 10.77 -13.37
CA TRP A 516 0.23 12.01 -13.78
C TRP A 516 1.75 11.93 -13.65
N TYR A 517 2.26 11.30 -12.59
CA TYR A 517 3.69 11.04 -12.46
C TYR A 517 4.24 10.25 -13.65
N ARG A 518 3.57 9.15 -14.02
CA ARG A 518 3.95 8.34 -15.19
C ARG A 518 3.88 9.16 -16.47
N ASP A 519 2.76 9.85 -16.71
CA ASP A 519 2.56 10.63 -17.93
C ASP A 519 3.61 11.76 -18.08
N LEU A 520 4.00 12.42 -16.98
CA LEU A 520 5.10 13.41 -16.97
C LEU A 520 6.43 12.78 -17.38
N LEU A 521 6.80 11.65 -16.77
CA LEU A 521 8.03 10.96 -17.12
C LEU A 521 8.04 10.52 -18.59
N ASP A 522 6.91 10.05 -19.10
CA ASP A 522 6.79 9.59 -20.50
C ASP A 522 6.95 10.75 -21.50
N VAL A 523 6.37 11.92 -21.23
CA VAL A 523 6.56 13.08 -22.13
C VAL A 523 7.97 13.66 -22.06
N PHE A 524 8.63 13.62 -20.90
CA PHE A 524 10.04 14.04 -20.74
C PHE A 524 11.00 13.04 -21.39
N LYS A 525 10.75 11.73 -21.25
CA LYS A 525 11.47 10.66 -21.95
C LYS A 525 11.45 10.88 -23.46
N ASN A 526 10.26 11.10 -24.03
CA ASN A 526 10.09 11.37 -25.45
C ASN A 526 10.80 12.66 -25.88
N TYR A 527 10.79 13.71 -25.05
CA TYR A 527 11.58 14.92 -25.33
C TYR A 527 13.08 14.62 -25.51
N TRP A 528 13.69 13.85 -24.61
CA TRP A 528 15.11 13.52 -24.70
C TRP A 528 15.45 12.63 -25.88
N GLU A 529 14.57 11.68 -26.20
CA GLU A 529 14.68 10.86 -27.42
C GLU A 529 14.68 11.73 -28.68
N ARG A 530 13.71 12.66 -28.80
CA ARG A 530 13.64 13.59 -29.93
C ARG A 530 14.85 14.52 -29.98
N PHE A 531 15.22 15.10 -28.85
CA PHE A 531 16.30 16.08 -28.79
C PHE A 531 17.68 15.47 -29.09
N ASN A 532 17.97 14.26 -28.59
CA ASN A 532 19.29 13.66 -28.75
C ASN A 532 19.40 12.74 -29.98
N GLU A 533 18.32 12.08 -30.41
CA GLU A 533 18.36 11.15 -31.55
C GLU A 533 17.81 11.74 -32.85
N ALA A 534 16.73 12.50 -32.79
CA ALA A 534 16.09 13.09 -33.98
C ALA A 534 16.74 14.42 -34.40
N LEU A 535 17.14 15.29 -33.45
CA LEU A 535 17.80 16.57 -33.78
C LEU A 535 19.05 16.39 -34.65
N PRO A 536 19.96 15.46 -34.37
CA PRO A 536 21.13 15.28 -35.23
C PRO A 536 20.78 14.83 -36.65
N LYS A 537 19.64 14.16 -36.86
CA LYS A 537 19.17 13.80 -38.21
C LYS A 537 18.63 15.02 -38.95
N LEU A 538 17.92 15.91 -38.24
CA LEU A 538 17.52 17.21 -38.77
C LEU A 538 18.75 18.03 -39.19
N THR A 539 19.75 18.13 -38.33
CA THR A 539 21.02 18.81 -38.62
C THR A 539 21.73 18.24 -39.84
N ARG A 540 21.67 16.92 -40.06
CA ARG A 540 22.25 16.26 -41.25
C ARG A 540 21.52 16.61 -42.55
N LYS A 541 20.30 17.18 -42.53
CA LYS A 541 19.66 17.69 -43.74
C LYS A 541 20.18 19.07 -44.13
N LEU A 542 20.65 19.83 -43.15
CA LEU A 542 21.19 21.18 -43.27
C LEU A 542 22.73 21.14 -43.31
N GLU A 543 23.28 20.42 -44.28
CA GLU A 543 24.74 20.22 -44.40
C GLU A 543 25.47 21.46 -44.92
N GLY A 544 26.76 21.56 -44.60
CA GLY A 544 27.65 22.63 -45.09
C GLY A 544 28.02 23.65 -44.01
N ASN A 545 29.19 24.27 -44.15
CA ASN A 545 29.70 25.24 -43.20
C ASN A 545 28.84 26.51 -43.10
N HIS A 546 28.19 26.90 -44.20
CA HIS A 546 27.34 28.08 -44.25
C HIS A 546 26.09 27.96 -43.35
N LEU A 547 25.49 26.77 -43.26
CA LEU A 547 24.27 26.53 -42.48
C LEU A 547 24.54 26.16 -41.01
N LYS A 548 25.80 26.07 -40.57
CA LYS A 548 26.13 25.68 -39.18
C LYS A 548 25.55 26.64 -38.15
N LEU A 549 25.68 27.95 -38.39
CA LEU A 549 25.13 28.97 -37.51
C LEU A 549 23.60 28.87 -37.43
N GLU A 550 22.96 28.60 -38.55
CA GLU A 550 21.51 28.42 -38.63
C GLU A 550 21.03 27.21 -37.84
N VAL A 551 21.74 26.09 -37.95
CA VAL A 551 21.46 24.88 -37.17
C VAL A 551 21.64 25.13 -35.68
N ASP A 552 22.72 25.82 -35.28
CA ASP A 552 22.97 26.15 -33.87
C ASP A 552 21.88 27.09 -33.33
N GLU A 553 21.40 28.04 -34.13
CA GLU A 553 20.29 28.93 -33.77
C GLU A 553 18.98 28.16 -33.58
N ILE A 554 18.61 27.27 -34.51
CA ILE A 554 17.42 26.40 -34.39
C ILE A 554 17.51 25.56 -33.10
N LYS A 555 18.68 24.97 -32.83
CA LYS A 555 18.89 24.18 -31.61
C LYS A 555 18.69 25.02 -30.35
N ASN A 556 19.25 26.23 -30.32
CA ASN A 556 19.12 27.14 -29.19
C ASN A 556 17.66 27.58 -28.97
N LEU A 557 16.94 27.93 -30.04
CA LEU A 557 15.51 28.27 -29.97
C LEU A 557 14.69 27.12 -29.39
N LEU A 558 14.90 25.89 -29.88
CA LEU A 558 14.22 24.70 -29.39
C LEU A 558 14.46 24.48 -27.89
N SER A 559 15.72 24.56 -27.42
CA SER A 559 16.05 24.44 -25.99
C SER A 559 15.46 25.57 -25.14
N ASN A 560 15.47 26.81 -25.65
CA ASN A 560 14.95 27.99 -24.94
C ASN A 560 13.44 27.89 -24.69
N ILE A 561 12.67 27.42 -25.67
CA ILE A 561 11.21 27.22 -25.53
C ILE A 561 10.93 26.29 -24.34
N VAL A 562 11.63 25.16 -24.25
CA VAL A 562 11.44 24.17 -23.17
C VAL A 562 11.87 24.73 -21.81
N SER A 563 13.06 25.34 -21.75
CA SER A 563 13.60 25.93 -20.52
C SER A 563 12.67 27.01 -19.93
N GLN A 564 12.03 27.78 -20.81
CA GLN A 564 11.06 28.81 -20.44
C GLN A 564 9.72 28.28 -19.95
N VAL A 565 9.27 27.14 -20.47
CA VAL A 565 8.05 26.49 -19.98
C VAL A 565 8.28 25.92 -18.59
N LEU A 566 9.41 25.24 -18.38
CA LEU A 566 9.74 24.65 -17.09
C LEU A 566 10.02 25.67 -15.98
N ASN A 567 10.23 26.95 -16.32
CA ASN A 567 10.36 28.05 -15.37
C ASN A 567 9.01 28.60 -14.87
N LYS A 568 7.88 28.16 -15.44
CA LYS A 568 6.56 28.67 -15.09
C LYS A 568 5.96 27.88 -13.93
N ASP A 569 5.27 28.60 -13.05
CA ASP A 569 4.44 28.01 -11.99
C ASP A 569 3.06 27.65 -12.58
N VAL A 570 2.93 26.42 -13.07
CA VAL A 570 1.77 25.89 -13.80
C VAL A 570 1.50 24.44 -13.40
N SER A 571 0.27 23.98 -13.62
CA SER A 571 -0.11 22.62 -13.24
C SER A 571 0.59 21.55 -14.10
N PRO A 572 0.78 20.33 -13.56
CA PRO A 572 1.32 19.19 -14.31
C PRO A 572 0.58 18.89 -15.61
N GLU A 573 -0.74 19.06 -15.63
CA GLU A 573 -1.57 18.78 -16.81
C GLU A 573 -1.18 19.67 -18.01
N GLU A 574 -0.96 20.96 -17.77
CA GLU A 574 -0.60 21.91 -18.82
C GLU A 574 0.83 21.65 -19.34
N VAL A 575 1.76 21.24 -18.47
CA VAL A 575 3.10 20.82 -18.88
C VAL A 575 3.05 19.56 -19.74
N ILE A 576 2.23 18.57 -19.38
CA ILE A 576 2.04 17.37 -20.20
C ILE A 576 1.49 17.74 -21.59
N LYS A 577 0.47 18.59 -21.67
CA LYS A 577 -0.10 19.07 -22.95
C LYS A 577 0.97 19.76 -23.80
N PHE A 578 1.79 20.60 -23.18
CA PHE A 578 2.90 21.26 -23.87
C PHE A 578 3.92 20.29 -24.45
N PHE A 579 4.47 19.37 -23.64
CA PHE A 579 5.49 18.45 -24.14
C PHE A 579 4.94 17.51 -25.22
N ARG A 580 3.66 17.12 -25.16
CA ARG A 580 3.01 16.37 -26.27
C ARG A 580 3.03 17.17 -27.57
N ALA A 581 2.53 18.41 -27.55
CA ALA A 581 2.50 19.26 -28.74
C ALA A 581 3.93 19.59 -29.25
N TYR A 582 4.87 19.82 -28.34
CA TYR A 582 6.27 20.11 -28.66
C TYR A 582 6.99 18.91 -29.28
N ASN A 583 6.81 17.70 -28.73
CA ASN A 583 7.41 16.48 -29.27
C ASN A 583 6.84 16.14 -30.66
N ASP A 584 5.55 16.42 -30.88
CA ASP A 584 4.95 16.28 -32.21
C ASP A 584 5.53 17.31 -33.21
N LEU A 585 5.67 18.58 -32.81
CA LEU A 585 6.33 19.60 -33.64
C LEU A 585 7.74 19.17 -34.04
N PHE A 586 8.47 18.58 -33.10
CA PHE A 586 9.80 18.04 -33.37
C PHE A 586 9.75 16.96 -34.44
N THR A 587 8.78 16.05 -34.36
CA THR A 587 8.59 14.97 -35.33
C THR A 587 8.24 15.52 -36.71
N ASP A 588 7.31 16.49 -36.77
CA ASP A 588 6.95 17.15 -38.03
C ASP A 588 8.16 17.86 -38.66
N MET A 589 9.01 18.49 -37.84
CA MET A 589 10.26 19.10 -38.30
C MET A 589 11.29 18.06 -38.76
N GLU A 590 11.44 16.95 -38.04
CA GLU A 590 12.32 15.83 -38.43
C GLU A 590 11.92 15.28 -39.81
N ASP A 591 10.62 15.24 -40.14
CA ASP A 591 10.12 14.73 -41.41
C ASP A 591 10.29 15.71 -42.58
N MET A 592 10.50 17.01 -42.31
CA MET A 592 10.68 18.01 -43.38
C MET A 592 11.95 17.79 -44.20
N PRO A 593 11.92 18.00 -45.53
CA PRO A 593 13.08 17.76 -46.39
C PRO A 593 14.14 18.87 -46.37
N PHE A 594 13.79 20.10 -45.94
CA PHE A 594 14.66 21.28 -45.99
C PHE A 594 15.38 21.46 -47.33
N VAL A 595 14.60 21.80 -48.36
CA VAL A 595 15.10 21.98 -49.71
C VAL A 595 15.52 23.44 -49.93
N TRP A 596 16.77 23.63 -50.40
CA TRP A 596 17.26 24.96 -50.75
C TRP A 596 16.85 25.33 -52.17
N TYR A 597 15.77 26.08 -52.29
CA TYR A 597 15.32 26.68 -53.55
C TYR A 597 15.94 28.06 -53.75
N VAL A 598 16.44 28.31 -54.96
CA VAL A 598 17.13 29.56 -55.33
C VAL A 598 16.68 30.05 -56.71
N ARG A 599 16.66 31.37 -56.87
CA ARG A 599 16.45 32.05 -58.16
C ARG A 599 17.74 32.80 -58.50
N ILE A 600 18.32 32.51 -59.67
CA ILE A 600 19.65 33.01 -60.06
C ILE A 600 19.52 33.98 -61.21
N GLN A 601 19.67 35.27 -60.93
CA GLN A 601 19.52 36.35 -61.92
C GLN A 601 20.66 36.36 -62.95
N THR A 602 21.87 35.95 -62.56
CA THR A 602 23.04 36.02 -63.44
C THR A 602 23.13 34.79 -64.36
N ARG A 603 22.87 34.97 -65.66
CA ARG A 603 22.88 33.90 -66.67
C ARG A 603 24.20 33.11 -66.73
N CYS A 604 25.35 33.76 -66.58
CA CYS A 604 26.65 33.09 -66.58
C CYS A 604 26.84 32.18 -65.35
N ARG A 605 26.42 32.63 -64.16
CA ARG A 605 26.46 31.85 -62.91
C ARG A 605 25.51 30.66 -62.99
N LYS A 606 24.27 30.89 -63.43
CA LYS A 606 23.25 29.84 -63.69
C LYS A 606 23.83 28.72 -64.56
N ASN A 607 24.37 29.05 -65.74
CA ASN A 607 24.90 28.05 -66.66
C ASN A 607 26.07 27.25 -66.06
N LYS A 608 26.97 27.91 -65.32
CA LYS A 608 28.11 27.24 -64.65
C LYS A 608 27.62 26.27 -63.57
N LEU A 609 26.64 26.66 -62.77
CA LEU A 609 26.07 25.83 -61.70
C LEU A 609 25.32 24.61 -62.25
N LEU A 610 24.55 24.78 -63.35
CA LEU A 610 23.88 23.68 -64.05
C LEU A 610 24.87 22.70 -64.67
N GLN A 611 25.90 23.19 -65.37
CA GLN A 611 26.94 22.34 -65.97
C GLN A 611 27.77 21.57 -64.92
N SER A 612 27.91 22.13 -63.71
CA SER A 612 28.63 21.51 -62.61
C SER A 612 27.76 20.59 -61.75
N GLU A 613 26.49 20.40 -62.13
CA GLU A 613 25.47 19.63 -61.40
C GLU A 613 25.29 20.06 -59.92
N ILE A 614 25.59 21.33 -59.61
CA ILE A 614 25.43 21.89 -58.26
C ILE A 614 23.96 22.23 -57.99
N ILE A 615 23.23 22.63 -59.03
CA ILE A 615 21.79 22.92 -58.98
C ILE A 615 21.05 22.11 -60.04
N LYS A 616 19.75 21.87 -59.83
CA LYS A 616 18.82 21.35 -60.84
C LYS A 616 17.62 22.27 -61.03
N SER A 617 17.07 22.29 -62.23
CA SER A 617 15.82 23.00 -62.50
C SER A 617 14.67 22.34 -61.73
N VAL A 618 13.77 23.17 -61.20
CA VAL A 618 12.51 22.72 -60.60
C VAL A 618 11.40 22.95 -61.63
N GLU A 619 10.65 21.91 -61.96
CA GLU A 619 9.49 22.05 -62.84
C GLU A 619 8.35 22.71 -62.08
N ASN A 620 7.97 23.92 -62.52
CA ASN A 620 6.86 24.70 -62.00
C ASN A 620 6.25 25.61 -63.08
N ALA A 621 5.26 26.42 -62.70
CA ALA A 621 4.59 27.37 -63.59
C ALA A 621 5.51 28.47 -64.20
N TYR A 622 6.73 28.62 -63.69
CA TYR A 622 7.71 29.63 -64.12
C TYR A 622 8.89 29.03 -64.91
N SER A 623 8.81 27.76 -65.28
CA SER A 623 9.78 27.12 -66.17
C SER A 623 9.92 27.91 -67.47
N ASN A 624 11.15 28.12 -67.95
CA ASN A 624 11.45 28.91 -69.16
C ASN A 624 11.13 30.41 -69.06
N THR A 625 11.02 30.96 -67.85
CA THR A 625 10.87 32.41 -67.61
C THR A 625 12.10 32.97 -66.88
N ASP A 626 12.19 34.30 -66.77
CA ASP A 626 13.21 34.96 -65.92
C ASP A 626 13.09 34.58 -64.43
N ASN A 627 11.94 33.99 -64.07
CA ASN A 627 11.55 33.52 -62.76
C ASN A 627 11.71 32.00 -62.61
N GLU A 628 12.63 31.36 -63.34
CA GLU A 628 12.97 29.96 -63.12
C GLU A 628 13.52 29.70 -61.71
N CYS A 629 13.06 28.61 -61.09
CA CYS A 629 13.49 28.15 -59.78
C CYS A 629 14.47 26.97 -59.93
N TYR A 630 15.50 26.95 -59.08
CA TYR A 630 16.45 25.84 -58.99
C TYR A 630 16.51 25.29 -57.58
N GLN A 631 16.81 24.01 -57.47
CA GLN A 631 17.13 23.35 -56.21
C GLN A 631 18.64 23.12 -56.14
N VAL A 632 19.27 23.53 -55.04
CA VAL A 632 20.65 23.12 -54.72
C VAL A 632 20.66 21.63 -54.39
N GLN A 633 21.57 20.88 -55.00
CA GLN A 633 21.66 19.43 -54.81
C GLN A 633 22.29 19.07 -53.46
N GLY A 634 21.83 17.97 -52.87
CA GLY A 634 22.36 17.47 -51.59
C GLY A 634 23.88 17.26 -51.65
N GLY A 635 24.59 17.63 -50.58
CA GLY A 635 26.04 17.57 -50.50
C GLY A 635 26.79 18.64 -51.33
N GLN A 636 26.09 19.54 -52.02
CA GLN A 636 26.70 20.60 -52.84
C GLN A 636 26.63 22.00 -52.21
N ASN A 637 26.08 22.14 -51.00
CA ASN A 637 25.85 23.44 -50.33
C ASN A 637 27.12 24.31 -50.24
N ASP A 638 28.23 23.75 -49.77
CA ASP A 638 29.51 24.50 -49.67
C ASP A 638 30.06 24.89 -51.05
N ARG A 639 29.90 24.02 -52.06
CA ARG A 639 30.32 24.32 -53.44
C ARG A 639 29.44 25.39 -54.07
N PHE A 640 28.14 25.39 -53.78
CA PHE A 640 27.22 26.44 -54.19
C PHE A 640 27.63 27.79 -53.60
N VAL A 641 27.81 27.87 -52.29
CA VAL A 641 28.26 29.07 -51.56
C VAL A 641 29.59 29.60 -52.12
N ALA A 642 30.57 28.71 -52.36
CA ALA A 642 31.87 29.09 -52.91
C ALA A 642 31.79 29.77 -54.29
N THR A 643 30.71 29.59 -55.05
CA THR A 643 30.53 30.28 -56.35
C THR A 643 30.15 31.75 -56.24
N TYR A 644 29.72 32.20 -55.05
CA TYR A 644 29.38 33.59 -54.77
C TYR A 644 30.58 34.40 -54.26
N GLY A 645 31.60 33.76 -53.68
CA GLY A 645 32.82 34.45 -53.24
C GLY A 645 32.51 35.48 -52.15
N ASN A 646 32.59 36.78 -52.48
CA ASN A 646 32.22 37.88 -51.58
C ASN A 646 30.81 38.45 -51.87
N ASP A 647 30.13 37.96 -52.90
CA ASP A 647 28.75 38.34 -53.20
C ASP A 647 27.79 37.72 -52.16
N GLU A 648 26.63 38.35 -51.99
CA GLU A 648 25.57 37.85 -51.12
C GLU A 648 25.02 36.50 -51.61
N VAL A 649 24.98 35.53 -50.70
CA VAL A 649 24.46 34.19 -50.96
C VAL A 649 22.94 34.23 -50.78
N PRO A 650 22.14 33.62 -51.67
CA PRO A 650 20.69 33.58 -51.53
C PRO A 650 20.27 32.84 -50.26
N ASP A 651 19.29 33.38 -49.52
CA ASP A 651 18.83 32.78 -48.27
C ASP A 651 18.22 31.39 -48.48
N HIS A 652 18.32 30.57 -47.43
CA HIS A 652 17.60 29.32 -47.33
C HIS A 652 16.21 29.56 -46.72
N TYR A 653 15.27 30.09 -47.50
CA TYR A 653 13.97 30.53 -46.97
C TYR A 653 13.19 29.51 -46.13
N GLN A 654 13.25 28.20 -46.40
CA GLN A 654 12.60 27.21 -45.51
C GLN A 654 13.21 27.20 -44.10
N VAL A 655 14.52 27.42 -43.97
CA VAL A 655 15.22 27.54 -42.67
C VAL A 655 14.82 28.85 -42.00
N GLU A 656 14.84 29.96 -42.74
CA GLU A 656 14.42 31.27 -42.21
C GLU A 656 12.98 31.27 -41.71
N VAL A 657 12.04 30.66 -42.46
CA VAL A 657 10.66 30.51 -42.02
C VAL A 657 10.60 29.72 -40.72
N VAL A 658 11.26 28.55 -40.64
CA VAL A 658 11.25 27.71 -39.43
C VAL A 658 11.84 28.45 -38.23
N LYS A 659 12.98 29.13 -38.40
CA LYS A 659 13.58 29.97 -37.34
C LYS A 659 12.60 31.01 -36.83
N THR A 660 11.95 31.74 -37.74
CA THR A 660 11.00 32.79 -37.37
C THR A 660 9.75 32.22 -36.68
N LEU A 661 9.26 31.05 -37.11
CA LEU A 661 8.15 30.37 -36.44
C LEU A 661 8.54 29.89 -35.03
N LEU A 662 9.74 29.33 -34.84
CA LEU A 662 10.26 28.96 -33.52
C LEU A 662 10.44 30.18 -32.61
N ASN A 663 10.97 31.28 -33.15
CA ASN A 663 11.10 32.54 -32.42
C ASN A 663 9.73 33.12 -32.03
N ASN A 664 8.72 32.98 -32.88
CA ASN A 664 7.33 33.34 -32.55
C ASN A 664 6.78 32.49 -31.39
N ILE A 665 7.06 31.18 -31.38
CA ILE A 665 6.72 30.27 -30.26
C ILE A 665 7.42 30.69 -28.96
N GLU A 666 8.71 31.01 -29.03
CA GLU A 666 9.46 31.51 -27.87
C GLU A 666 8.87 32.83 -27.36
N LYS A 667 8.57 33.76 -28.28
CA LYS A 667 8.05 35.10 -28.00
C LYS A 667 6.71 35.08 -27.28
N ILE A 668 5.74 34.28 -27.74
CA ILE A 668 4.42 34.21 -27.05
C ILE A 668 4.57 33.68 -25.63
N GLY A 669 5.43 32.69 -25.40
CA GLY A 669 5.62 32.16 -24.06
C GLY A 669 6.38 33.10 -23.10
N ARG A 670 7.00 34.18 -23.60
CA ARG A 670 7.62 35.25 -22.78
C ARG A 670 6.71 36.46 -22.60
N LYS A 671 5.66 36.58 -23.41
CA LYS A 671 4.79 37.75 -23.49
C LYS A 671 4.05 37.96 -22.16
N GLN A 672 4.26 39.12 -21.54
CA GLN A 672 3.70 39.42 -20.21
C GLN A 672 2.32 40.07 -20.27
N THR A 673 2.01 40.79 -21.35
CA THR A 673 0.75 41.53 -21.53
C THR A 673 0.21 41.37 -22.94
N TRP A 674 -1.11 41.35 -23.08
CA TRP A 674 -1.82 41.40 -24.38
C TRP A 674 -1.68 42.80 -25.00
N ALA A 675 -2.18 42.99 -26.22
CA ALA A 675 -2.12 44.27 -26.93
C ALA A 675 -2.84 45.42 -26.19
N ASN A 676 -3.88 45.10 -25.42
CA ASN A 676 -4.62 46.04 -24.57
C ASN A 676 -4.00 46.20 -23.16
N GLU A 677 -2.74 45.80 -22.98
CA GLU A 677 -1.99 45.85 -21.71
C GLU A 677 -2.51 44.92 -20.61
N SER A 678 -3.54 44.11 -20.87
CA SER A 678 -4.02 43.13 -19.88
C SER A 678 -2.98 42.02 -19.65
N LYS A 679 -2.79 41.62 -18.40
CA LYS A 679 -1.72 40.70 -17.99
C LYS A 679 -2.03 39.26 -18.44
N LEU A 680 -1.02 38.57 -18.98
CA LEU A 680 -1.09 37.12 -19.22
C LEU A 680 -0.65 36.37 -17.97
N SER A 681 -1.44 35.39 -17.52
CA SER A 681 -0.98 34.44 -16.51
C SER A 681 0.04 33.46 -17.10
N ALA A 682 0.80 32.77 -16.24
CA ALA A 682 1.72 31.73 -16.67
C ALA A 682 0.99 30.57 -17.39
N THR A 683 -0.22 30.26 -16.93
CA THR A 683 -1.10 29.27 -17.56
C THR A 683 -1.56 29.73 -18.94
N ASP A 684 -2.01 30.98 -19.09
CA ASP A 684 -2.44 31.53 -20.40
C ASP A 684 -1.29 31.55 -21.40
N GLN A 685 -0.07 31.90 -20.96
CA GLN A 685 1.13 31.84 -21.78
C GLN A 685 1.38 30.42 -22.30
N LEU A 686 1.21 29.40 -21.44
CA LEU A 686 1.45 28.01 -21.81
C LEU A 686 0.37 27.50 -22.79
N ILE A 687 -0.90 27.79 -22.53
CA ILE A 687 -2.01 27.46 -23.43
C ILE A 687 -1.80 28.12 -24.80
N ALA A 688 -1.48 29.42 -24.82
CA ALA A 688 -1.20 30.14 -26.06
C ALA A 688 0.01 29.56 -26.81
N THR A 689 1.06 29.13 -26.09
CA THR A 689 2.23 28.46 -26.68
C THR A 689 1.82 27.14 -27.35
N VAL A 690 0.99 26.32 -26.69
CA VAL A 690 0.48 25.06 -27.25
C VAL A 690 -0.36 25.28 -28.51
N LEU A 691 -1.28 26.25 -28.47
CA LEU A 691 -2.11 26.61 -29.62
C LEU A 691 -1.25 27.04 -30.80
N LEU A 692 -0.25 27.89 -30.55
CA LEU A 692 0.65 28.37 -31.59
C LEU A 692 1.50 27.24 -32.18
N ILE A 693 2.03 26.32 -31.35
CA ILE A 693 2.72 25.13 -31.81
C ILE A 693 1.85 24.34 -32.78
N ASN A 694 0.58 24.07 -32.43
CA ASN A 694 -0.33 23.30 -33.27
C ASN A 694 -0.63 24.00 -34.62
N ALA A 695 -0.74 25.32 -34.63
CA ALA A 695 -0.90 26.08 -35.87
C ALA A 695 0.38 26.07 -36.73
N VAL A 696 1.55 26.20 -36.11
CA VAL A 696 2.85 26.08 -36.81
C VAL A 696 2.99 24.70 -37.45
N ARG A 697 2.69 23.62 -36.71
CA ARG A 697 2.69 22.26 -37.25
C ARG A 697 1.85 22.13 -38.53
N SER A 698 0.67 22.76 -38.52
CA SER A 698 -0.23 22.76 -39.67
C SER A 698 0.31 23.58 -40.85
N SER A 699 1.17 24.58 -40.62
CA SER A 699 1.77 25.37 -41.70
C SER A 699 3.01 24.72 -42.34
N LEU A 700 3.75 23.89 -41.60
CA LEU A 700 4.99 23.24 -42.07
C LEU A 700 4.82 22.46 -43.37
N LEU A 701 3.67 21.80 -43.57
CA LEU A 701 3.39 20.99 -44.76
C LEU A 701 3.34 21.79 -46.07
N TYR A 702 3.21 23.12 -45.97
CA TYR A 702 3.13 24.01 -47.11
C TYR A 702 4.46 24.69 -47.47
N LEU A 703 5.53 24.44 -46.71
CA LEU A 703 6.85 25.00 -47.07
C LEU A 703 7.35 24.49 -48.44
N LYS A 704 6.85 23.33 -48.87
CA LYS A 704 7.10 22.76 -50.20
C LYS A 704 6.59 23.60 -51.37
N GLU A 705 5.70 24.56 -51.12
CA GLU A 705 5.13 25.44 -52.15
C GLU A 705 6.05 26.61 -52.52
N GLN A 706 7.18 26.80 -51.84
CA GLN A 706 8.14 27.86 -52.16
C GLN A 706 8.44 28.01 -53.66
N PRO A 707 8.65 26.93 -54.44
CA PRO A 707 8.92 27.05 -55.87
C PRO A 707 7.81 27.72 -56.67
N ASP A 708 6.56 27.68 -56.19
CA ASP A 708 5.38 28.22 -56.86
C ASP A 708 5.19 29.72 -56.60
N TYR A 709 6.08 30.34 -55.82
CA TYR A 709 6.09 31.78 -55.60
C TYR A 709 7.02 32.49 -56.58
N VAL A 710 6.52 33.55 -57.23
CA VAL A 710 7.33 34.47 -58.07
C VAL A 710 8.44 35.13 -57.24
N ASP A 711 8.09 35.54 -56.03
CA ASP A 711 8.93 36.29 -55.11
C ASP A 711 9.07 35.52 -53.79
N PHE A 712 10.31 35.15 -53.46
CA PHE A 712 10.58 34.39 -52.24
C PHE A 712 10.50 35.24 -50.97
N GLU A 713 10.65 36.57 -51.06
CA GLU A 713 10.37 37.46 -49.94
C GLU A 713 8.88 37.47 -49.59
N LYS A 714 8.02 37.48 -50.63
CA LYS A 714 6.57 37.37 -50.44
C LYS A 714 6.18 36.01 -49.85
N TYR A 715 6.82 34.93 -50.29
CA TYR A 715 6.65 33.60 -49.69
C TYR A 715 7.00 33.60 -48.20
N TYR A 716 8.15 34.21 -47.85
CA TYR A 716 8.58 34.33 -46.47
C TYR A 716 7.57 35.12 -45.65
N GLU A 717 7.16 36.31 -46.13
CA GLU A 717 6.18 37.16 -45.46
C GLU A 717 4.86 36.43 -45.22
N GLU A 718 4.27 35.81 -46.25
CA GLU A 718 3.00 35.06 -46.13
C GLU A 718 3.11 33.85 -45.17
N SER A 719 4.30 33.26 -45.05
CA SER A 719 4.53 32.09 -44.20
C SER A 719 4.67 32.46 -42.72
N VAL A 720 5.17 33.66 -42.38
CA VAL A 720 5.51 34.04 -41.00
C VAL A 720 4.65 35.16 -40.42
N LYS A 721 4.20 36.11 -41.25
CA LYS A 721 3.48 37.31 -40.80
C LYS A 721 2.20 36.98 -40.01
N PRO A 722 1.35 36.02 -40.43
CA PRO A 722 0.13 35.70 -39.67
C PRO A 722 0.43 35.34 -38.21
N PHE A 723 1.48 34.57 -37.96
CA PHE A 723 1.92 34.17 -36.62
C PHE A 723 2.44 35.36 -35.81
N SER A 724 3.23 36.24 -36.43
CA SER A 724 3.73 37.43 -35.74
C SER A 724 2.60 38.42 -35.39
N SER A 725 1.60 38.58 -36.27
CA SER A 725 0.44 39.45 -36.06
C SER A 725 -0.44 38.94 -34.94
N VAL A 726 -0.79 37.65 -34.90
CA VAL A 726 -1.62 37.13 -33.81
C VAL A 726 -0.93 37.27 -32.45
N ILE A 727 0.39 37.11 -32.39
CA ILE A 727 1.14 37.34 -31.15
C ILE A 727 1.05 38.80 -30.74
N ASN A 728 1.24 39.75 -31.67
CA ASN A 728 1.33 41.17 -31.35
C ASN A 728 -0.04 41.80 -31.05
N ASP A 729 -1.06 41.43 -31.82
CA ASP A 729 -2.31 42.18 -31.94
C ASP A 729 -3.46 41.60 -31.10
N SER A 730 -3.30 40.39 -30.55
CA SER A 730 -4.33 39.78 -29.70
C SER A 730 -4.51 40.51 -28.37
N THR A 731 -5.78 40.66 -27.98
CA THR A 731 -6.20 41.42 -26.78
C THR A 731 -6.62 40.52 -25.60
N SER A 732 -6.80 39.23 -25.84
CA SER A 732 -7.12 38.22 -24.80
C SER A 732 -6.75 36.81 -25.29
N LEU A 733 -6.79 35.82 -24.39
CA LEU A 733 -6.59 34.41 -24.76
C LEU A 733 -7.68 33.90 -25.71
N GLU A 734 -8.94 34.34 -25.53
CA GLU A 734 -10.05 33.94 -26.39
C GLU A 734 -9.88 34.50 -27.82
N ASP A 735 -9.49 35.77 -27.93
CA ASP A 735 -9.19 36.42 -29.21
C ASP A 735 -7.97 35.76 -29.88
N PHE A 736 -6.91 35.49 -29.12
CA PHE A 736 -5.76 34.73 -29.60
C PHE A 736 -6.15 33.35 -30.13
N THR A 737 -6.96 32.61 -29.37
CA THR A 737 -7.42 31.26 -29.75
C THR A 737 -8.20 31.30 -31.08
N LYS A 738 -9.13 32.25 -31.23
CA LYS A 738 -9.90 32.41 -32.48
C LYS A 738 -8.97 32.72 -33.65
N ARG A 739 -8.05 33.67 -33.51
CA ARG A 739 -7.12 34.07 -34.58
C ARG A 739 -6.13 32.97 -34.94
N VAL A 740 -5.64 32.19 -33.97
CA VAL A 740 -4.76 31.04 -34.23
C VAL A 740 -5.51 29.92 -34.96
N GLU A 741 -6.75 29.64 -34.58
CA GLU A 741 -7.57 28.65 -35.30
C GLU A 741 -7.84 29.13 -36.74
N LEU A 742 -8.10 30.42 -36.94
CA LEU A 742 -8.20 31.01 -38.27
C LEU A 742 -6.91 30.83 -39.09
N ILE A 743 -5.71 30.98 -38.50
CA ILE A 743 -4.45 30.70 -39.21
C ILE A 743 -4.41 29.23 -39.65
N LYS A 744 -4.77 28.32 -38.75
CA LYS A 744 -4.77 26.88 -39.02
C LYS A 744 -5.78 26.48 -40.10
N GLU A 745 -6.98 27.06 -40.09
CA GLU A 745 -8.00 26.83 -41.11
C GLU A 745 -7.66 27.53 -42.44
N SER A 746 -7.22 28.79 -42.39
CA SER A 746 -6.98 29.63 -43.58
C SER A 746 -5.87 29.10 -44.47
N PHE A 747 -4.83 28.45 -43.93
CA PHE A 747 -3.82 27.80 -44.77
C PHE A 747 -4.40 26.72 -45.69
N TRP A 748 -5.48 26.05 -45.27
CA TRP A 748 -6.21 25.11 -46.12
C TRP A 748 -7.09 25.82 -47.16
N TYR A 749 -7.79 26.89 -46.76
CA TYR A 749 -8.73 27.62 -47.62
C TYR A 749 -8.05 28.51 -48.66
N ILE A 750 -7.00 29.25 -48.29
CA ILE A 750 -6.22 30.14 -49.18
C ILE A 750 -5.54 29.30 -50.27
N ARG A 751 -5.07 28.09 -49.94
CA ARG A 751 -4.29 27.26 -50.87
C ARG A 751 -5.12 26.31 -51.73
N ASN A 752 -6.33 25.93 -51.29
CA ASN A 752 -7.30 25.21 -52.13
C ASN A 752 -8.22 26.13 -52.93
N GLN A 753 -8.06 27.46 -52.85
CA GLN A 753 -8.94 28.43 -53.49
C GLN A 753 -9.07 28.21 -55.02
N ASN A 754 -8.02 27.72 -55.66
CA ASN A 754 -8.00 27.38 -57.09
C ASN A 754 -8.71 26.06 -57.43
N SER A 755 -8.81 25.11 -56.49
CA SER A 755 -9.42 23.78 -56.67
C SER A 755 -10.91 23.74 -56.29
N ILE A 756 -11.37 24.63 -55.41
CA ILE A 756 -12.78 24.75 -54.99
C ILE A 756 -13.48 26.02 -55.52
N GLY A 757 -12.72 26.99 -56.06
CA GLY A 757 -13.23 28.28 -56.52
C GLY A 757 -13.36 29.29 -55.38
N ILE A 758 -12.97 30.55 -55.64
CA ILE A 758 -12.93 31.66 -54.65
C ILE A 758 -14.27 31.79 -53.92
N ASP A 759 -15.39 31.76 -54.63
CA ASP A 759 -16.72 31.95 -54.05
C ASP A 759 -17.10 30.79 -53.10
N LYS A 760 -16.71 29.56 -53.42
CA LYS A 760 -16.98 28.38 -52.58
C LYS A 760 -16.07 28.31 -51.36
N ALA A 761 -14.81 28.71 -51.52
CA ALA A 761 -13.86 28.81 -50.42
C ALA A 761 -14.30 29.88 -49.40
N VAL A 762 -14.74 31.05 -49.90
CA VAL A 762 -15.31 32.14 -49.08
C VAL A 762 -16.62 31.70 -48.42
N GLU A 763 -17.50 30.99 -49.13
CA GLU A 763 -18.75 30.46 -48.57
C GLU A 763 -18.51 29.45 -47.44
N LEU A 764 -17.59 28.49 -47.63
CA LEU A 764 -17.24 27.48 -46.61
C LEU A 764 -16.54 28.10 -45.40
N PHE A 765 -15.68 29.09 -45.62
CA PHE A 765 -15.03 29.86 -44.56
C PHE A 765 -16.07 30.67 -43.75
N LYS A 766 -17.02 31.34 -44.44
CA LYS A 766 -18.14 32.08 -43.82
C LYS A 766 -19.10 31.18 -43.03
N GLN A 767 -19.28 29.92 -43.43
CA GLN A 767 -20.12 28.95 -42.70
C GLN A 767 -19.56 28.56 -41.33
N HIS A 768 -18.24 28.58 -41.16
CA HIS A 768 -17.57 28.21 -39.91
C HIS A 768 -17.19 29.44 -39.06
N ASN A 769 -17.14 30.64 -39.66
CA ASN A 769 -16.72 31.88 -39.01
C ASN A 769 -17.78 32.99 -39.19
N VAL A 770 -18.81 32.98 -38.32
CA VAL A 770 -20.04 33.80 -38.42
C VAL A 770 -19.81 35.31 -38.22
N VAL A 771 -18.64 35.73 -37.74
CA VAL A 771 -18.26 37.14 -37.57
C VAL A 771 -17.05 37.44 -38.45
N PHE A 772 -17.26 37.48 -39.77
CA PHE A 772 -16.25 37.89 -40.75
C PHE A 772 -16.50 39.34 -41.17
N ASN A 773 -15.45 40.17 -41.15
CA ASN A 773 -15.48 41.52 -41.71
C ASN A 773 -14.66 41.50 -43.02
N GLU A 774 -15.30 41.81 -44.15
CA GLU A 774 -14.71 41.68 -45.50
C GLU A 774 -13.53 42.64 -45.78
N GLU A 775 -13.30 43.63 -44.91
CA GLU A 775 -12.24 44.65 -45.08
C GLU A 775 -10.96 44.39 -44.25
N LEU A 776 -10.87 43.26 -43.52
CA LEU A 776 -9.68 42.79 -42.80
C LEU A 776 -9.25 41.43 -43.33
#